data_AF-A0A931V5J5-F1
#
_entry.id   AF-A0A931V5J5-F1
#
_cell.length_a   1.000
_cell.length_b   1.000
_cell.length_c   1.000
_cell.angle_alpha   90.00
_cell.angle_beta   90.00
_cell.angle_gamma   90.00
#
_symmetry.space_group_name_H-M   'P 1'
#
loop_
_entity.id
_entity.type
_entity.pdbx_description
1 polymer ?
#
loop_
_entity_poly.entity_id
_entity_poly.type
_entity_poly.pdbx_seq_one_letter_code
_entity_poly.pdbx_strand_id
1 'polypeptide(L)'
;MSESGGDDATDTGASTDDTGLVGDDTRPPEDSAPPPEAGDGGMIPGCGLDSDGDGIIDSIEGRGASGGDVDTDKDGTPDWKDLDSDDDGIPDIIEWAGAGCATSPFDDINDADGDGTPNFQDTDSDGNGLSDKDEVCPPAAVLTALAFPACDPGKPYDFDGDGTPDYLDFDNDHDSSKADKSIGLGDSKELSDDTGAYVGLVDTDKDGIPDLYDRDSDNDFILDLDDGLSDPDGDGVSAFRDVDSDGDKVLDACEARANGAPTTADYTKALLDTDGDGTPDFLDKDSDGDLLADGAEDKDGDCQADGTETDRLKADSDGDGVGDLVEVTLLGAAGAKDPAATPEKAGKFYFLEPWSSDGSAKPTPASSLLALSTMLNKGDVAFIVDTTGSMGGTISGLKSSLSTTIIPALKTRIPDLGVGIAAHDDFPYSSYGSASTGDKPFYFTTIPRGYVTTVTADSQAAANLLTTHYGGDGPESNVQAMYKALTGVALTWPGGSIAADAPPAGTFGAMRFRSDALPIVFNLTDITSHNGRRALDKTGTSYSGMEDVYSFSTYNVDQLVAKINELGARFIGGAADNGGRSTASMAPYGFLSYIADKTSSYAPPSAFTGGTCKTGVGGATIAADGPLVAGVRQCRLVFSFNSSGSGLATSVVDGVVALLNSIKFDVYVEAYNGTGETIDVVSSFMSKVEPQPTGGKDPVTGSTCVTFPSTQLADLRNTPKALAGAGDIAETIRQVNPGAYYCFAVVPKENTTIKPLSTPQTFRAWLKVLAVKPAGGTFALGTDREVLFIVPPVLN
;
A
#
# COMPACT_ATOMS: atom_id res chain seq x y z
N MET A 1 -58.73 27.06 16.81
CA MET A 1 -59.34 28.36 16.45
C MET A 1 -59.37 28.35 14.94
N SER A 2 -60.48 27.94 14.32
CA SER A 2 -61.57 28.85 13.86
C SER A 2 -60.97 29.95 13.00
N GLU A 3 -61.22 30.07 11.71
CA GLU A 3 -62.46 30.03 10.90
C GLU A 3 -61.97 30.46 9.48
N SER A 4 -62.65 30.36 8.36
CA SER A 4 -63.97 29.92 7.90
C SER A 4 -63.90 30.06 6.36
N GLY A 5 -64.52 29.15 5.61
CA GLY A 5 -65.75 29.46 4.86
C GLY A 5 -65.41 29.73 3.40
N GLY A 6 -66.12 29.27 2.38
CA GLY A 6 -67.45 28.68 2.22
C GLY A 6 -67.69 28.79 0.71
N ASP A 7 -68.17 27.76 0.03
CA ASP A 7 -69.58 27.62 -0.44
C ASP A 7 -69.43 27.12 -1.90
N ASP A 8 -70.26 26.30 -2.52
CA ASP A 8 -71.50 25.56 -2.26
C ASP A 8 -71.69 24.75 -3.58
N ALA A 9 -71.60 23.42 -3.59
CA ALA A 9 -72.76 22.49 -3.69
C ALA A 9 -73.75 22.85 -4.83
N THR A 10 -74.29 21.96 -5.67
CA THR A 10 -74.59 20.52 -5.62
C THR A 10 -75.23 20.11 -6.96
N ASP A 11 -75.46 18.80 -7.13
CA ASP A 11 -76.66 18.20 -7.75
C ASP A 11 -76.58 17.87 -9.26
N THR A 12 -76.94 16.70 -9.81
CA THR A 12 -77.14 15.30 -9.38
C THR A 12 -77.32 14.47 -10.67
N GLY A 13 -76.95 13.18 -10.63
CA GLY A 13 -77.91 12.12 -10.96
C GLY A 13 -77.92 11.47 -12.35
N ALA A 14 -77.66 10.16 -12.32
CA ALA A 14 -78.41 9.05 -12.98
C ALA A 14 -77.98 8.51 -14.36
N SER A 15 -77.29 7.35 -14.31
CA SER A 15 -77.74 6.01 -14.76
C SER A 15 -78.79 5.90 -15.87
N THR A 16 -78.50 5.10 -16.91
CA THR A 16 -79.23 3.84 -17.21
C THR A 16 -78.43 2.88 -18.09
N ASP A 17 -78.63 1.61 -17.77
CA ASP A 17 -78.20 0.34 -18.37
C ASP A 17 -78.95 0.00 -19.69
N ASP A 18 -78.45 -1.01 -20.41
CA ASP A 18 -79.18 -2.07 -21.14
C ASP A 18 -78.96 -2.32 -22.66
N THR A 19 -78.75 -3.62 -22.94
CA THR A 19 -78.83 -4.43 -24.18
C THR A 19 -77.66 -4.36 -25.19
N GLY A 20 -77.13 -5.44 -25.79
CA GLY A 20 -77.48 -6.87 -25.85
C GLY A 20 -76.92 -7.52 -27.14
N LEU A 21 -76.38 -8.74 -27.02
CA LEU A 21 -75.76 -9.60 -28.05
C LEU A 21 -76.64 -9.99 -29.27
N VAL A 22 -76.05 -10.02 -30.48
CA VAL A 22 -76.14 -11.01 -31.60
C VAL A 22 -75.25 -10.48 -32.75
N GLY A 23 -74.50 -11.20 -33.58
CA GLY A 23 -74.40 -12.61 -33.95
C GLY A 23 -74.01 -12.65 -35.44
N ASP A 24 -72.85 -13.26 -35.75
CA ASP A 24 -72.45 -13.96 -36.99
C ASP A 24 -73.15 -13.58 -38.33
N ASP A 25 -72.40 -12.95 -39.24
CA ASP A 25 -72.58 -13.16 -40.68
C ASP A 25 -71.21 -13.31 -41.36
N THR A 26 -71.08 -14.40 -42.12
CA THR A 26 -69.89 -14.87 -42.80
C THR A 26 -70.11 -14.82 -44.32
N ARG A 27 -69.44 -13.90 -45.03
CA ARG A 27 -68.90 -14.10 -46.40
C ARG A 27 -67.99 -12.93 -46.83
N PRO A 28 -66.98 -13.20 -47.69
CA PRO A 28 -65.85 -12.30 -47.93
C PRO A 28 -66.16 -11.26 -49.02
N PRO A 29 -65.47 -10.11 -49.04
CA PRO A 29 -65.33 -9.32 -50.25
C PRO A 29 -64.19 -9.90 -51.09
N GLU A 30 -64.53 -10.56 -52.19
CA GLU A 30 -63.72 -10.43 -53.41
C GLU A 30 -64.30 -9.24 -54.17
N ASP A 31 -63.60 -8.12 -54.18
CA ASP A 31 -63.19 -7.41 -55.39
C ASP A 31 -62.40 -6.17 -54.95
N SER A 32 -61.18 -6.05 -55.45
CA SER A 32 -60.31 -4.87 -55.41
C SER A 32 -61.11 -3.58 -55.60
N ALA A 33 -61.11 -2.71 -54.59
CA ALA A 33 -61.58 -1.35 -54.75
C ALA A 33 -60.63 -0.62 -55.73
N PRO A 34 -61.15 0.09 -56.75
CA PRO A 34 -60.33 0.99 -57.55
C PRO A 34 -59.90 2.20 -56.71
N PRO A 35 -58.83 2.91 -57.08
CA PRO A 35 -58.44 4.16 -56.42
C PRO A 35 -59.60 5.18 -56.47
N PRO A 36 -59.67 6.14 -55.53
CA PRO A 36 -60.71 7.15 -55.53
C PRO A 36 -60.73 7.89 -56.88
N GLU A 37 -61.92 7.97 -57.50
CA GLU A 37 -62.09 8.69 -58.77
C GLU A 37 -61.78 10.18 -58.57
N ALA A 38 -60.89 10.71 -59.43
CA ALA A 38 -60.57 12.14 -59.57
C ALA A 38 -61.83 13.02 -59.52
N GLY A 39 -61.81 14.00 -58.62
CA GLY A 39 -62.83 15.03 -58.54
C GLY A 39 -62.88 15.86 -59.82
N ASP A 40 -64.01 16.51 -60.09
CA ASP A 40 -64.12 17.53 -61.15
C ASP A 40 -63.19 18.72 -60.77
N GLY A 41 -61.94 18.67 -61.26
CA GLY A 41 -60.82 19.58 -60.98
C GLY A 41 -61.25 21.03 -60.75
N GLY A 42 -60.92 21.52 -59.57
CA GLY A 42 -61.41 22.77 -59.01
C GLY A 42 -60.43 23.94 -59.23
N MET A 43 -60.92 25.14 -58.94
CA MET A 43 -60.05 26.29 -58.67
C MET A 43 -60.12 26.52 -57.18
N ILE A 44 -59.00 26.45 -56.45
CA ILE A 44 -58.97 26.87 -55.05
C ILE A 44 -59.27 28.39 -55.01
N PRO A 45 -60.41 28.83 -54.43
CA PRO A 45 -60.87 30.20 -54.58
C PRO A 45 -59.89 31.23 -54.00
N GLY A 46 -59.14 31.90 -54.89
CA GLY A 46 -58.18 32.94 -54.53
C GLY A 46 -56.70 32.51 -54.56
N CYS A 47 -56.40 31.22 -54.82
CA CYS A 47 -55.03 30.69 -54.77
C CYS A 47 -54.53 30.20 -56.14
N GLY A 48 -55.28 29.36 -56.86
CA GLY A 48 -54.78 28.74 -58.10
C GLY A 48 -55.72 27.72 -58.72
N LEU A 49 -55.25 27.06 -59.78
CA LEU A 49 -55.84 25.82 -60.31
C LEU A 49 -55.34 24.65 -59.44
N ASP A 50 -56.17 23.64 -59.31
CA ASP A 50 -55.99 22.42 -58.50
C ASP A 50 -56.72 21.31 -59.27
N SER A 51 -55.96 20.54 -60.06
CA SER A 51 -56.51 19.79 -61.19
C SER A 51 -56.99 18.39 -60.82
N ASP A 52 -56.38 17.76 -59.83
CA ASP A 52 -56.75 16.48 -59.18
C ASP A 52 -57.74 16.70 -58.02
N GLY A 53 -57.80 17.90 -57.44
CA GLY A 53 -58.75 18.29 -56.41
C GLY A 53 -58.32 17.88 -55.01
N ASP A 54 -57.02 17.69 -54.77
CA ASP A 54 -56.45 17.24 -53.51
C ASP A 54 -56.23 18.41 -52.51
N GLY A 55 -56.25 19.66 -53.00
CA GLY A 55 -56.10 20.86 -52.19
C GLY A 55 -54.72 21.50 -52.22
N ILE A 56 -53.79 20.96 -53.01
CA ILE A 56 -52.55 21.61 -53.43
C ILE A 56 -52.82 22.36 -54.75
N ILE A 57 -52.09 23.45 -55.02
CA ILE A 57 -52.28 24.18 -56.27
C ILE A 57 -51.26 23.71 -57.30
N ASP A 58 -51.70 23.58 -58.56
CA ASP A 58 -50.87 23.04 -59.65
C ASP A 58 -49.45 23.67 -59.73
N SER A 59 -49.32 24.96 -59.36
CA SER A 59 -48.04 25.68 -59.41
C SER A 59 -47.04 25.29 -58.31
N ILE A 60 -47.52 24.72 -57.21
CA ILE A 60 -46.71 24.16 -56.11
C ILE A 60 -46.22 22.77 -56.51
N GLU A 61 -47.09 21.95 -57.11
CA GLU A 61 -46.79 20.61 -57.65
C GLU A 61 -46.05 20.66 -59.00
N GLY A 62 -45.21 21.69 -59.19
CA GLY A 62 -44.28 21.72 -60.32
C GLY A 62 -44.88 21.97 -61.71
N ARG A 63 -46.13 22.45 -61.86
CA ARG A 63 -46.68 22.74 -63.21
C ARG A 63 -45.92 23.84 -63.94
N GLY A 64 -45.30 23.46 -65.05
CA GLY A 64 -44.45 24.33 -65.86
C GLY A 64 -45.24 25.22 -66.82
N ALA A 65 -44.91 26.52 -66.87
CA ALA A 65 -45.56 27.48 -67.77
C ALA A 65 -45.40 27.18 -69.29
N SER A 66 -44.60 26.18 -69.68
CA SER A 66 -44.30 25.84 -71.09
C SER A 66 -43.90 24.37 -71.32
N GLY A 67 -44.52 23.40 -70.61
CA GLY A 67 -44.39 21.97 -70.89
C GLY A 67 -43.14 21.31 -70.30
N GLY A 68 -42.81 21.64 -69.06
CA GLY A 68 -41.82 20.97 -68.22
C GLY A 68 -42.44 20.77 -66.86
N ASP A 69 -43.53 20.01 -66.84
CA ASP A 69 -44.24 19.63 -65.62
C ASP A 69 -43.38 18.56 -64.91
N VAL A 70 -43.36 18.60 -63.57
CA VAL A 70 -42.72 17.56 -62.75
C VAL A 70 -43.60 16.30 -62.80
N ASP A 71 -42.94 15.14 -62.73
CA ASP A 71 -43.46 13.77 -62.86
C ASP A 71 -42.45 12.92 -62.06
N THR A 72 -42.64 12.91 -60.74
CA THR A 72 -41.64 12.50 -59.75
C THR A 72 -41.42 10.98 -59.81
N ASP A 73 -42.49 10.21 -59.71
CA ASP A 73 -42.50 8.74 -59.81
C ASP A 73 -42.27 8.20 -61.25
N LYS A 74 -42.48 9.04 -62.27
CA LYS A 74 -42.34 8.73 -63.72
C LYS A 74 -43.37 7.73 -64.23
N ASP A 75 -44.58 7.69 -63.68
CA ASP A 75 -45.67 6.87 -64.20
C ASP A 75 -46.29 7.45 -65.49
N GLY A 76 -46.03 8.75 -65.77
CA GLY A 76 -46.52 9.50 -66.92
C GLY A 76 -47.70 10.42 -66.62
N THR A 77 -48.16 10.49 -65.37
CA THR A 77 -49.06 11.46 -64.78
C THR A 77 -48.21 12.56 -64.16
N PRO A 78 -48.30 13.82 -64.64
CA PRO A 78 -47.58 14.91 -63.99
C PRO A 78 -48.12 15.15 -62.58
N ASP A 79 -47.26 15.45 -61.61
CA ASP A 79 -47.55 15.61 -60.17
C ASP A 79 -48.84 16.40 -59.89
N TRP A 80 -49.05 17.57 -60.52
CA TRP A 80 -50.29 18.37 -60.44
C TRP A 80 -51.59 17.70 -60.97
N LYS A 81 -51.57 16.41 -61.26
CA LYS A 81 -52.71 15.56 -61.60
C LYS A 81 -52.64 14.20 -60.90
N ASP A 82 -51.57 13.95 -60.17
CA ASP A 82 -51.41 12.77 -59.36
C ASP A 82 -52.02 13.01 -57.99
N LEU A 83 -52.35 11.95 -57.26
CA LEU A 83 -52.80 12.05 -55.87
C LEU A 83 -51.75 11.52 -54.88
N ASP A 84 -50.65 11.01 -55.42
CA ASP A 84 -49.53 10.33 -54.76
C ASP A 84 -48.33 10.49 -55.72
N SER A 85 -47.71 11.68 -55.71
CA SER A 85 -46.79 12.16 -56.74
C SER A 85 -45.47 11.37 -56.80
N ASP A 86 -45.06 10.71 -55.73
CA ASP A 86 -43.87 9.86 -55.65
C ASP A 86 -44.15 8.34 -55.52
N ASP A 87 -45.43 7.93 -55.53
CA ASP A 87 -45.92 6.55 -55.44
C ASP A 87 -45.38 5.80 -54.21
N ASP A 88 -45.22 6.51 -53.11
CA ASP A 88 -44.73 5.97 -51.85
C ASP A 88 -45.86 5.25 -51.09
N GLY A 89 -47.12 5.67 -51.30
CA GLY A 89 -48.33 5.15 -50.66
C GLY A 89 -48.98 6.10 -49.65
N ILE A 90 -48.42 7.30 -49.47
CA ILE A 90 -48.96 8.43 -48.73
C ILE A 90 -49.53 9.42 -49.76
N PRO A 91 -50.81 9.81 -49.66
CA PRO A 91 -51.37 10.78 -50.60
C PRO A 91 -50.83 12.19 -50.36
N ASP A 92 -50.58 12.97 -51.42
CA ASP A 92 -50.04 14.35 -51.39
C ASP A 92 -50.75 15.26 -50.37
N ILE A 93 -52.08 15.12 -50.24
CA ILE A 93 -52.90 15.88 -49.27
C ILE A 93 -52.53 15.63 -47.80
N ILE A 94 -51.93 14.49 -47.48
CA ILE A 94 -51.47 14.12 -46.13
C ILE A 94 -50.09 14.70 -45.85
N GLU A 95 -49.20 14.66 -46.84
CA GLU A 95 -47.82 15.16 -46.74
C GLU A 95 -47.75 16.67 -46.80
N TRP A 96 -48.78 17.28 -47.38
CA TRP A 96 -48.94 18.72 -47.44
C TRP A 96 -49.55 19.30 -46.14
N ALA A 97 -48.71 19.96 -45.34
CA ALA A 97 -49.14 20.69 -44.15
C ALA A 97 -49.75 22.07 -44.45
N GLY A 98 -49.75 22.53 -45.71
CA GLY A 98 -50.14 23.87 -46.10
C GLY A 98 -51.65 24.14 -46.18
N ALA A 99 -52.23 24.79 -45.17
CA ALA A 99 -53.65 25.20 -45.25
C ALA A 99 -53.89 26.41 -46.19
N GLY A 100 -54.76 26.27 -47.20
CA GLY A 100 -55.36 27.38 -47.93
C GLY A 100 -54.53 27.89 -49.12
N CYS A 101 -54.06 29.15 -49.09
CA CYS A 101 -53.19 29.72 -50.13
C CYS A 101 -51.72 29.72 -49.70
N ALA A 102 -51.26 28.72 -48.96
CA ALA A 102 -49.83 28.58 -48.66
C ALA A 102 -49.06 28.54 -50.00
N THR A 103 -47.89 29.20 -50.07
CA THR A 103 -47.16 29.41 -51.34
C THR A 103 -45.70 29.00 -51.30
N SER A 104 -45.23 28.43 -50.19
CA SER A 104 -43.84 27.97 -50.07
C SER A 104 -43.89 26.48 -49.78
N PRO A 105 -43.39 25.64 -50.69
CA PRO A 105 -43.24 24.21 -50.45
C PRO A 105 -41.86 23.84 -49.89
N PHE A 106 -41.05 24.84 -49.51
CA PHE A 106 -39.67 24.68 -49.04
C PHE A 106 -39.48 25.30 -47.65
N ASP A 107 -40.48 25.18 -46.78
CA ASP A 107 -40.35 25.52 -45.36
C ASP A 107 -40.31 24.25 -44.52
N ASP A 108 -39.78 24.34 -43.29
CA ASP A 108 -39.49 23.20 -42.40
C ASP A 108 -40.68 22.27 -42.08
N ILE A 109 -41.90 22.58 -42.54
CA ILE A 109 -43.11 21.75 -42.37
C ILE A 109 -43.56 21.04 -43.66
N ASN A 110 -43.03 21.41 -44.82
CA ASN A 110 -43.34 20.81 -46.12
C ASN A 110 -42.07 20.34 -46.87
N ASP A 111 -40.90 20.46 -46.25
CA ASP A 111 -39.55 20.09 -46.72
C ASP A 111 -38.77 19.78 -45.43
N ALA A 112 -39.00 18.59 -44.87
CA ALA A 112 -38.64 18.25 -43.49
C ALA A 112 -37.12 18.15 -43.31
N ASP A 113 -36.41 17.51 -44.26
CA ASP A 113 -34.95 17.42 -44.26
C ASP A 113 -34.23 18.68 -44.80
N GLY A 114 -34.98 19.57 -45.47
CA GLY A 114 -34.50 20.83 -46.00
C GLY A 114 -33.62 20.70 -47.25
N ASP A 115 -33.72 19.61 -48.00
CA ASP A 115 -32.96 19.38 -49.23
C ASP A 115 -33.47 20.21 -50.42
N GLY A 116 -34.68 20.74 -50.31
CA GLY A 116 -35.35 21.55 -51.33
C GLY A 116 -36.31 20.76 -52.22
N THR A 117 -36.64 19.53 -51.86
CA THR A 117 -37.71 18.69 -52.40
C THR A 117 -38.87 18.74 -51.41
N PRO A 118 -40.08 19.13 -51.83
CA PRO A 118 -41.23 19.10 -50.92
C PRO A 118 -41.60 17.66 -50.57
N ASN A 119 -42.07 17.41 -49.34
CA ASN A 119 -42.36 16.06 -48.83
C ASN A 119 -43.21 15.22 -49.79
N PHE A 120 -44.31 15.77 -50.34
CA PHE A 120 -45.17 15.09 -51.34
C PHE A 120 -44.50 14.78 -52.69
N GLN A 121 -43.21 15.10 -52.86
CA GLN A 121 -42.39 14.76 -54.02
C GLN A 121 -41.06 14.13 -53.60
N ASP A 122 -40.89 13.86 -52.31
CA ASP A 122 -39.68 13.33 -51.73
C ASP A 122 -39.90 11.88 -51.32
N THR A 123 -38.95 11.02 -51.68
CA THR A 123 -39.06 9.60 -51.38
C THR A 123 -38.48 9.22 -50.00
N ASP A 124 -37.90 10.20 -49.30
CA ASP A 124 -37.17 10.09 -48.02
C ASP A 124 -37.27 11.46 -47.31
N SER A 125 -38.48 11.84 -46.90
CA SER A 125 -38.83 13.22 -46.49
C SER A 125 -38.06 13.71 -45.26
N ASP A 126 -37.67 12.83 -44.35
CA ASP A 126 -36.85 13.15 -43.17
C ASP A 126 -35.34 12.95 -43.43
N GLY A 127 -34.96 12.39 -44.59
CA GLY A 127 -33.59 12.20 -45.02
C GLY A 127 -32.79 11.21 -44.16
N ASN A 128 -33.46 10.28 -43.47
CA ASN A 128 -32.80 9.28 -42.62
C ASN A 128 -32.20 8.11 -43.45
N GLY A 129 -32.59 7.99 -44.72
CA GLY A 129 -32.09 6.99 -45.67
C GLY A 129 -32.93 5.71 -45.75
N LEU A 130 -33.96 5.57 -44.93
CA LEU A 130 -35.13 4.73 -45.20
C LEU A 130 -35.99 5.47 -46.26
N SER A 131 -37.21 5.03 -46.52
CA SER A 131 -38.02 5.68 -47.56
C SER A 131 -39.42 5.74 -47.04
N ASP A 132 -40.13 6.81 -47.36
CA ASP A 132 -41.46 7.10 -46.82
C ASP A 132 -42.42 5.91 -47.01
N LYS A 133 -42.30 5.21 -48.15
CA LYS A 133 -42.97 3.94 -48.45
C LYS A 133 -42.77 2.84 -47.39
N ASP A 134 -41.55 2.68 -46.91
CA ASP A 134 -41.16 1.70 -45.89
C ASP A 134 -41.44 2.20 -44.46
N GLU A 135 -41.80 3.48 -44.30
CA GLU A 135 -42.13 4.15 -43.02
C GLU A 135 -43.61 4.44 -42.83
N VAL A 136 -44.44 4.30 -43.87
CA VAL A 136 -45.92 4.39 -43.77
C VAL A 136 -46.46 3.54 -42.61
N CYS A 137 -45.79 2.41 -42.34
CA CYS A 137 -46.19 1.45 -41.34
C CYS A 137 -44.97 0.67 -40.81
N PRO A 138 -44.72 0.67 -39.49
CA PRO A 138 -43.69 -0.16 -38.89
C PRO A 138 -43.87 -1.65 -39.24
N PRO A 139 -42.77 -2.44 -39.25
CA PRO A 139 -42.86 -3.86 -39.54
C PRO A 139 -43.90 -4.55 -38.64
N ALA A 140 -44.78 -5.36 -39.24
CA ALA A 140 -45.88 -6.00 -38.49
C ALA A 140 -45.40 -6.85 -37.28
N ALA A 141 -44.14 -7.29 -37.29
CA ALA A 141 -43.50 -7.96 -36.16
C ALA A 141 -43.35 -7.03 -34.95
N VAL A 142 -42.89 -5.78 -35.16
CA VAL A 142 -42.73 -4.73 -34.13
C VAL A 142 -44.07 -4.41 -33.49
N LEU A 143 -45.09 -4.10 -34.31
CA LEU A 143 -46.44 -3.79 -33.82
C LEU A 143 -47.03 -4.93 -32.98
N THR A 144 -46.74 -6.18 -33.35
CA THR A 144 -47.19 -7.36 -32.60
C THR A 144 -46.41 -7.53 -31.29
N ALA A 145 -45.09 -7.33 -31.30
CA ALA A 145 -44.22 -7.49 -30.15
C ALA A 145 -44.56 -6.47 -29.05
N LEU A 146 -44.76 -5.22 -29.44
CA LEU A 146 -45.04 -4.10 -28.55
C LEU A 146 -46.55 -3.87 -28.29
N ALA A 147 -47.40 -4.71 -28.88
CA ALA A 147 -48.87 -4.65 -28.75
C ALA A 147 -49.48 -3.31 -29.19
N PHE A 148 -48.89 -2.69 -30.21
CA PHE A 148 -49.38 -1.48 -30.86
C PHE A 148 -50.55 -1.76 -31.81
N PRO A 149 -51.39 -0.74 -32.13
CA PRO A 149 -52.44 -0.86 -33.13
C PRO A 149 -51.90 -1.26 -34.52
N ALA A 150 -52.73 -1.97 -35.30
CA ALA A 150 -52.41 -2.21 -36.70
C ALA A 150 -52.55 -0.91 -37.52
N CYS A 151 -51.71 -0.76 -38.54
CA CYS A 151 -51.72 0.39 -39.44
C CYS A 151 -53.08 0.55 -40.14
N ASP A 152 -53.52 1.80 -40.28
CA ASP A 152 -54.77 2.20 -40.93
C ASP A 152 -54.47 2.71 -42.35
N PRO A 153 -55.02 2.11 -43.42
CA PRO A 153 -54.79 2.58 -44.78
C PRO A 153 -55.14 4.06 -44.95
N GLY A 154 -54.17 4.86 -45.41
CA GLY A 154 -54.31 6.30 -45.60
C GLY A 154 -54.14 7.13 -44.32
N LYS A 155 -53.49 6.59 -43.29
CA LYS A 155 -52.93 7.35 -42.18
C LYS A 155 -51.52 6.84 -41.87
N PRO A 156 -50.48 7.65 -42.15
CA PRO A 156 -49.12 7.37 -41.71
C PRO A 156 -49.07 7.11 -40.21
N TYR A 157 -48.16 6.22 -39.81
CA TYR A 157 -47.97 5.86 -38.42
C TYR A 157 -47.23 6.98 -37.68
N ASP A 158 -47.41 7.05 -36.36
CA ASP A 158 -46.78 8.00 -35.43
C ASP A 158 -46.45 7.15 -34.20
N PHE A 159 -45.25 6.59 -34.19
CA PHE A 159 -44.87 5.48 -33.33
C PHE A 159 -44.71 5.91 -31.88
N ASP A 160 -44.01 7.01 -31.65
CA ASP A 160 -43.82 7.56 -30.32
C ASP A 160 -45.08 8.32 -29.83
N GLY A 161 -45.92 8.84 -30.73
CA GLY A 161 -47.15 9.59 -30.43
C GLY A 161 -46.94 11.07 -30.13
N ASP A 162 -45.92 11.72 -30.68
CA ASP A 162 -45.66 13.16 -30.52
C ASP A 162 -46.50 14.06 -31.44
N GLY A 163 -47.08 13.47 -32.50
CA GLY A 163 -47.91 14.13 -33.50
C GLY A 163 -47.22 14.36 -34.85
N THR A 164 -45.95 13.99 -34.98
CA THR A 164 -45.19 13.90 -36.23
C THR A 164 -45.27 12.45 -36.72
N PRO A 165 -45.72 12.18 -37.94
CA PRO A 165 -45.74 10.82 -38.44
C PRO A 165 -44.34 10.34 -38.85
N ASP A 166 -44.11 9.03 -38.80
CA ASP A 166 -42.77 8.42 -38.86
C ASP A 166 -41.93 8.84 -40.06
N TYR A 167 -42.54 9.00 -41.25
CA TYR A 167 -41.84 9.45 -42.47
C TYR A 167 -41.36 10.92 -42.44
N LEU A 168 -41.78 11.71 -41.44
CA LEU A 168 -41.36 13.09 -41.20
C LEU A 168 -40.65 13.26 -39.85
N ASP A 169 -40.60 12.20 -39.05
CA ASP A 169 -40.08 12.27 -37.69
C ASP A 169 -38.60 11.93 -37.71
N PHE A 170 -37.82 12.71 -36.97
CA PHE A 170 -36.39 12.47 -36.86
C PHE A 170 -36.02 11.56 -35.69
N ASP A 171 -36.99 11.20 -34.83
CA ASP A 171 -36.87 10.39 -33.62
C ASP A 171 -38.13 9.54 -33.45
N ASN A 172 -38.16 8.40 -34.12
CA ASN A 172 -39.37 7.60 -34.27
C ASN A 172 -39.87 6.95 -32.98
N ASP A 173 -39.02 6.75 -31.97
CA ASP A 173 -39.38 5.99 -30.77
C ASP A 173 -39.25 6.76 -29.45
N HIS A 174 -38.69 7.96 -29.49
CA HIS A 174 -38.46 8.83 -28.34
C HIS A 174 -37.70 8.09 -27.22
N ASP A 175 -36.47 7.74 -27.55
CA ASP A 175 -35.42 7.14 -26.74
C ASP A 175 -34.75 8.12 -25.73
N SER A 176 -35.48 9.12 -25.20
CA SER A 176 -34.92 10.01 -24.18
C SER A 176 -35.70 10.08 -22.88
N SER A 177 -34.98 10.36 -21.79
CA SER A 177 -35.60 10.65 -20.48
C SER A 177 -36.31 12.01 -20.46
N LYS A 178 -36.27 12.78 -21.55
CA LYS A 178 -36.87 14.11 -21.62
C LYS A 178 -38.39 13.99 -21.77
N ALA A 179 -39.08 15.02 -21.30
CA ALA A 179 -40.54 15.05 -21.39
C ALA A 179 -41.04 15.60 -22.75
N ASP A 180 -40.12 16.17 -23.52
CA ASP A 180 -40.37 16.67 -24.86
C ASP A 180 -40.06 15.53 -25.81
N LYS A 181 -41.10 15.07 -26.52
CA LYS A 181 -41.09 13.85 -27.31
C LYS A 181 -40.34 13.99 -28.64
N SER A 182 -40.06 15.23 -29.04
CA SER A 182 -39.24 15.58 -30.20
C SER A 182 -37.72 15.58 -29.92
N ILE A 183 -37.30 14.95 -28.82
CA ILE A 183 -35.91 14.94 -28.38
C ILE A 183 -35.50 13.49 -28.16
N GLY A 184 -34.67 12.99 -29.06
CA GLY A 184 -34.09 11.65 -29.02
C GLY A 184 -32.80 11.55 -29.82
N LEU A 185 -32.26 10.34 -29.86
CA LEU A 185 -31.29 9.96 -30.87
C LEU A 185 -31.99 9.95 -32.22
N GLY A 186 -31.29 10.45 -33.24
CA GLY A 186 -31.94 10.58 -34.55
C GLY A 186 -31.92 9.26 -35.31
N ASP A 187 -33.01 8.90 -35.97
CA ASP A 187 -33.24 7.68 -36.76
C ASP A 187 -32.07 7.29 -37.67
N SER A 188 -31.45 8.30 -38.30
CA SER A 188 -30.25 8.10 -39.13
C SER A 188 -29.08 7.40 -38.41
N LYS A 189 -29.02 7.47 -37.07
CA LYS A 189 -28.03 6.79 -36.21
C LYS A 189 -28.41 5.34 -35.95
N GLU A 190 -29.66 5.07 -35.69
CA GLU A 190 -30.18 3.72 -35.46
C GLU A 190 -30.18 2.89 -36.76
N LEU A 191 -30.37 3.55 -37.91
CA LEU A 191 -30.26 2.95 -39.24
C LEU A 191 -28.81 2.77 -39.74
N SER A 192 -27.83 3.26 -38.98
CA SER A 192 -26.40 3.19 -39.30
C SER A 192 -25.66 2.23 -38.36
N ASP A 193 -24.58 1.61 -38.85
CA ASP A 193 -23.61 0.91 -37.98
C ASP A 193 -22.73 1.91 -37.20
N ASP A 194 -21.90 1.41 -36.28
CA ASP A 194 -20.97 2.24 -35.47
C ASP A 194 -19.92 2.99 -36.32
N THR A 195 -19.78 2.68 -37.61
CA THR A 195 -18.92 3.43 -38.53
C THR A 195 -19.65 4.62 -39.18
N GLY A 196 -20.95 4.77 -38.90
CA GLY A 196 -21.85 5.73 -39.51
C GLY A 196 -22.26 5.34 -40.94
N ALA A 197 -22.14 4.06 -41.31
CA ALA A 197 -22.61 3.58 -42.60
C ALA A 197 -24.05 3.09 -42.48
N TYR A 198 -24.93 3.60 -43.34
CA TYR A 198 -26.30 3.10 -43.45
C TYR A 198 -26.32 1.58 -43.73
N VAL A 199 -27.04 0.85 -42.89
CA VAL A 199 -27.20 -0.61 -42.96
C VAL A 199 -28.68 -1.03 -42.98
N GLY A 200 -29.60 -0.08 -42.84
CA GLY A 200 -31.05 -0.31 -42.72
C GLY A 200 -31.41 -0.70 -41.28
N LEU A 201 -32.54 -1.39 -41.11
CA LEU A 201 -33.01 -1.82 -39.78
C LEU A 201 -31.98 -2.73 -39.07
N VAL A 202 -31.33 -2.17 -38.04
CA VAL A 202 -30.46 -2.85 -37.07
C VAL A 202 -31.30 -3.37 -35.91
N ASP A 203 -30.88 -4.45 -35.27
CA ASP A 203 -31.52 -5.07 -34.09
C ASP A 203 -30.37 -5.53 -33.18
N THR A 204 -29.96 -4.62 -32.30
CA THR A 204 -28.73 -4.71 -31.51
C THR A 204 -28.80 -5.88 -30.51
N ASP A 205 -29.82 -5.90 -29.68
CA ASP A 205 -30.01 -6.90 -28.62
C ASP A 205 -30.64 -8.23 -29.10
N LYS A 206 -31.25 -8.25 -30.30
CA LYS A 206 -31.92 -9.41 -30.94
C LYS A 206 -33.23 -9.81 -30.27
N ASP A 207 -33.97 -8.87 -29.69
CA ASP A 207 -35.32 -9.14 -29.19
C ASP A 207 -36.38 -9.18 -30.30
N GLY A 208 -36.02 -8.68 -31.50
CA GLY A 208 -36.85 -8.65 -32.70
C GLY A 208 -37.53 -7.30 -32.96
N ILE A 209 -37.22 -6.27 -32.17
CA ILE A 209 -37.54 -4.87 -32.40
C ILE A 209 -36.27 -4.20 -32.96
N PRO A 210 -36.32 -3.58 -34.15
CA PRO A 210 -35.18 -2.83 -34.64
C PRO A 210 -34.88 -1.60 -33.80
N ASP A 211 -33.61 -1.19 -33.72
CA ASP A 211 -33.12 -0.01 -32.98
C ASP A 211 -33.99 1.25 -33.24
N LEU A 212 -34.42 1.49 -34.50
CA LEU A 212 -35.32 2.59 -34.90
C LEU A 212 -36.66 2.66 -34.13
N TYR A 213 -37.08 1.54 -33.56
CA TYR A 213 -38.35 1.39 -32.84
C TYR A 213 -38.13 0.86 -31.42
N ASP A 214 -36.88 0.85 -30.95
CA ASP A 214 -36.48 0.35 -29.64
C ASP A 214 -35.73 1.40 -28.83
N ARG A 215 -36.40 1.90 -27.79
CA ARG A 215 -35.96 3.05 -26.98
C ARG A 215 -34.70 2.80 -26.14
N ASP A 216 -34.20 1.57 -26.18
CA ASP A 216 -33.15 0.97 -25.35
C ASP A 216 -32.53 -0.20 -26.15
N SER A 217 -31.72 0.15 -27.17
CA SER A 217 -31.25 -0.75 -28.23
C SER A 217 -30.44 -1.95 -27.74
N ASP A 218 -29.76 -1.85 -26.60
CA ASP A 218 -28.99 -2.95 -25.98
C ASP A 218 -29.64 -3.55 -24.72
N ASN A 219 -30.81 -3.02 -24.33
CA ASN A 219 -31.65 -3.48 -23.25
C ASN A 219 -30.97 -3.44 -21.86
N ASP A 220 -30.19 -2.39 -21.63
CA ASP A 220 -29.45 -2.15 -20.41
C ASP A 220 -30.20 -1.24 -19.40
N PHE A 221 -31.39 -0.71 -19.75
CA PHE A 221 -32.22 0.21 -18.95
C PHE A 221 -31.71 1.65 -18.84
N ILE A 222 -30.79 2.04 -19.70
CA ILE A 222 -30.50 3.41 -20.14
C ILE A 222 -31.29 3.62 -21.44
N LEU A 223 -31.53 4.87 -21.84
CA LEU A 223 -32.19 5.14 -23.11
C LEU A 223 -31.14 5.65 -24.09
N ASP A 224 -31.26 5.33 -25.38
CA ASP A 224 -30.18 5.49 -26.36
C ASP A 224 -29.59 6.91 -26.40
N LEU A 225 -30.41 7.97 -26.31
CA LEU A 225 -29.93 9.35 -26.23
C LEU A 225 -29.15 9.65 -24.93
N ASP A 226 -29.62 9.11 -23.80
CA ASP A 226 -29.00 9.32 -22.49
C ASP A 226 -27.72 8.49 -22.31
N ASP A 227 -27.59 7.41 -23.09
CA ASP A 227 -26.39 6.58 -23.21
C ASP A 227 -25.31 7.29 -24.06
N GLY A 228 -25.71 7.62 -25.29
CA GLY A 228 -24.97 8.48 -26.19
C GLY A 228 -24.13 7.75 -27.24
N LEU A 229 -23.55 8.56 -28.13
CA LEU A 229 -22.82 8.11 -29.32
C LEU A 229 -21.30 7.95 -29.11
N SER A 230 -20.82 8.01 -27.87
CA SER A 230 -19.40 7.79 -27.58
C SER A 230 -19.03 6.31 -27.58
N ASP A 231 -17.73 6.04 -27.72
CA ASP A 231 -17.11 4.71 -27.55
C ASP A 231 -16.07 4.87 -26.43
N PRO A 232 -16.49 4.81 -25.15
CA PRO A 232 -15.63 5.13 -24.00
C PRO A 232 -14.49 4.13 -23.79
N ASP A 233 -14.72 2.84 -24.01
CA ASP A 233 -13.73 1.78 -23.83
C ASP A 233 -12.85 1.54 -25.08
N GLY A 234 -13.29 2.02 -26.24
CA GLY A 234 -12.55 1.96 -27.50
C GLY A 234 -12.64 0.61 -28.22
N ASP A 235 -13.66 -0.21 -27.95
CA ASP A 235 -13.87 -1.50 -28.59
C ASP A 235 -14.52 -1.41 -29.99
N GLY A 236 -15.10 -0.24 -30.28
CA GLY A 236 -15.72 0.11 -31.56
C GLY A 236 -17.24 -0.04 -31.61
N VAL A 237 -17.89 -0.32 -30.48
CA VAL A 237 -19.34 -0.23 -30.29
C VAL A 237 -19.67 1.11 -29.62
N SER A 238 -20.75 1.76 -30.07
CA SER A 238 -21.21 2.99 -29.41
C SER A 238 -21.96 2.65 -28.13
N ALA A 239 -21.92 3.54 -27.14
CA ALA A 239 -22.45 3.30 -25.80
C ALA A 239 -23.94 2.87 -25.81
N PHE A 240 -24.81 3.51 -26.60
CA PHE A 240 -26.22 3.09 -26.80
C PHE A 240 -26.44 1.68 -27.38
N ARG A 241 -25.37 0.95 -27.70
CA ARG A 241 -25.38 -0.42 -28.22
C ARG A 241 -24.45 -1.35 -27.44
N ASP A 242 -23.84 -0.86 -26.38
CA ASP A 242 -22.86 -1.57 -25.58
C ASP A 242 -23.34 -1.75 -24.14
N VAL A 243 -23.34 -2.99 -23.67
CA VAL A 243 -23.85 -3.34 -22.33
C VAL A 243 -22.83 -3.13 -21.20
N ASP A 244 -21.61 -2.71 -21.52
CA ASP A 244 -20.43 -2.47 -20.66
C ASP A 244 -19.59 -1.36 -21.29
N SER A 245 -20.18 -0.16 -21.43
CA SER A 245 -19.68 0.97 -22.22
C SER A 245 -18.30 1.48 -21.80
N ASP A 246 -17.91 1.30 -20.54
CA ASP A 246 -16.61 1.67 -20.03
C ASP A 246 -15.60 0.49 -20.01
N GLY A 247 -16.06 -0.72 -20.34
CA GLY A 247 -15.28 -1.94 -20.53
C GLY A 247 -14.64 -2.48 -19.25
N ASP A 248 -15.23 -2.19 -18.10
CA ASP A 248 -14.67 -2.52 -16.81
C ASP A 248 -15.13 -3.90 -16.27
N LYS A 249 -16.14 -4.51 -16.93
CA LYS A 249 -16.85 -5.79 -16.61
C LYS A 249 -17.97 -5.68 -15.57
N VAL A 250 -18.28 -4.50 -15.07
CA VAL A 250 -19.61 -4.21 -14.52
C VAL A 250 -20.50 -3.83 -15.71
N LEU A 251 -21.80 -4.14 -15.63
CA LEU A 251 -22.72 -3.84 -16.74
C LEU A 251 -23.33 -2.45 -16.55
N ASP A 252 -23.62 -1.73 -17.61
CA ASP A 252 -24.14 -0.37 -17.55
C ASP A 252 -25.47 -0.29 -16.77
N ALA A 253 -26.34 -1.28 -17.01
CA ALA A 253 -27.54 -1.57 -16.23
C ALA A 253 -27.35 -1.58 -14.70
N CYS A 254 -26.17 -2.00 -14.26
CA CYS A 254 -25.72 -2.08 -12.88
C CYS A 254 -25.28 -0.71 -12.36
N GLU A 255 -24.42 -0.02 -13.10
CA GLU A 255 -23.79 1.24 -12.69
C GLU A 255 -24.74 2.42 -12.75
N ALA A 256 -25.54 2.48 -13.81
CA ALA A 256 -26.51 3.53 -14.02
C ALA A 256 -27.52 3.64 -12.85
N ARG A 257 -27.70 2.60 -12.02
CA ARG A 257 -28.77 2.49 -11.03
C ARG A 257 -28.35 1.90 -9.66
N ALA A 258 -27.15 2.13 -9.15
CA ALA A 258 -26.72 1.65 -7.81
C ALA A 258 -26.92 0.11 -7.59
N ASN A 259 -26.78 -0.37 -6.35
CA ASN A 259 -26.76 -1.82 -6.01
C ASN A 259 -28.14 -2.53 -6.12
N GLY A 260 -28.99 -2.23 -7.10
CA GLY A 260 -30.30 -2.87 -7.29
C GLY A 260 -30.58 -3.18 -8.76
N ALA A 261 -31.21 -4.32 -9.02
CA ALA A 261 -31.60 -4.69 -10.39
C ALA A 261 -32.53 -3.61 -10.99
N PRO A 262 -32.23 -3.12 -12.21
CA PRO A 262 -33.03 -2.09 -12.86
C PRO A 262 -34.42 -2.59 -13.24
N THR A 263 -35.32 -1.63 -13.44
CA THR A 263 -36.72 -1.81 -13.81
C THR A 263 -37.13 -0.73 -14.81
N THR A 264 -38.20 -0.95 -15.58
CA THR A 264 -38.70 0.06 -16.54
C THR A 264 -39.16 1.39 -15.91
N ALA A 265 -39.25 1.48 -14.58
CA ALA A 265 -39.47 2.76 -13.90
C ALA A 265 -38.22 3.66 -13.89
N ASP A 266 -37.06 3.09 -14.24
CA ASP A 266 -35.76 3.71 -14.11
C ASP A 266 -35.36 4.60 -15.29
N TYR A 267 -35.99 4.42 -16.46
CA TYR A 267 -35.86 5.32 -17.64
C TYR A 267 -36.13 6.80 -17.35
N THR A 268 -36.82 7.12 -16.25
CA THR A 268 -37.15 8.50 -15.88
C THR A 268 -36.31 9.05 -14.72
N LYS A 269 -35.34 8.26 -14.23
CA LYS A 269 -34.43 8.67 -13.15
C LYS A 269 -33.18 9.32 -13.73
N ALA A 270 -32.58 10.21 -12.95
CA ALA A 270 -31.27 10.75 -13.28
C ALA A 270 -30.23 9.62 -13.18
N LEU A 271 -29.32 9.59 -14.16
CA LEU A 271 -28.12 8.75 -14.16
C LEU A 271 -27.25 9.05 -12.93
N LEU A 272 -26.59 8.03 -12.42
CA LEU A 272 -25.70 8.14 -11.27
C LEU A 272 -24.35 8.75 -11.69
N ASP A 273 -23.80 9.59 -10.82
CA ASP A 273 -22.49 10.26 -10.93
C ASP A 273 -22.00 10.37 -9.48
N THR A 274 -21.40 9.29 -9.00
CA THR A 274 -21.17 9.03 -7.58
C THR A 274 -20.08 9.92 -7.00
N ASP A 275 -18.99 10.15 -7.73
CA ASP A 275 -17.90 11.03 -7.32
C ASP A 275 -18.14 12.51 -7.69
N GLY A 276 -19.09 12.79 -8.59
CA GLY A 276 -19.50 14.12 -8.99
C GLY A 276 -18.56 14.80 -9.99
N ASP A 277 -17.76 14.03 -10.74
CA ASP A 277 -16.84 14.56 -11.75
C ASP A 277 -17.53 14.98 -13.06
N GLY A 278 -18.77 14.54 -13.25
CA GLY A 278 -19.64 14.83 -14.39
C GLY A 278 -19.69 13.74 -15.45
N THR A 279 -18.95 12.64 -15.27
CA THR A 279 -19.06 11.40 -16.02
C THR A 279 -20.06 10.49 -15.28
N PRO A 280 -21.13 10.01 -15.93
CA PRO A 280 -22.01 9.03 -15.31
C PRO A 280 -21.27 7.72 -14.96
N ASP A 281 -21.68 7.05 -13.89
CA ASP A 281 -21.04 5.83 -13.37
C ASP A 281 -20.85 4.74 -14.44
N PHE A 282 -21.82 4.52 -15.34
CA PHE A 282 -21.71 3.50 -16.41
C PHE A 282 -20.71 3.85 -17.53
N LEU A 283 -20.20 5.10 -17.52
CA LEU A 283 -19.15 5.57 -18.42
C LEU A 283 -17.83 5.81 -17.67
N ASP A 284 -17.77 5.47 -16.37
CA ASP A 284 -16.67 5.76 -15.46
C ASP A 284 -16.18 4.51 -14.73
N LYS A 285 -14.95 4.09 -15.07
CA LYS A 285 -14.29 2.90 -14.51
C LYS A 285 -13.99 2.96 -13.00
N ASP A 286 -14.28 4.07 -12.32
CA ASP A 286 -13.95 4.36 -10.93
C ASP A 286 -15.05 5.23 -10.30
N SER A 287 -16.28 4.71 -10.21
CA SER A 287 -17.50 5.47 -9.88
C SER A 287 -17.38 6.34 -8.62
N ASP A 288 -16.60 5.92 -7.62
CA ASP A 288 -16.42 6.67 -6.36
C ASP A 288 -15.09 7.43 -6.24
N GLY A 289 -14.24 7.35 -7.27
CA GLY A 289 -12.99 8.10 -7.40
C GLY A 289 -11.90 7.72 -6.40
N ASP A 290 -11.90 6.50 -5.89
CA ASP A 290 -10.90 6.02 -4.92
C ASP A 290 -9.63 5.41 -5.55
N LEU A 291 -9.64 5.23 -6.88
CA LEU A 291 -8.61 4.62 -7.71
C LEU A 291 -8.59 3.08 -7.65
N LEU A 292 -9.69 2.44 -7.30
CA LEU A 292 -9.94 1.01 -7.40
C LEU A 292 -11.11 0.78 -8.37
N ALA A 293 -10.81 0.23 -9.55
CA ALA A 293 -11.84 0.11 -10.58
C ALA A 293 -13.05 -0.72 -10.15
N ASP A 294 -14.25 -0.36 -10.62
CA ASP A 294 -15.53 -0.96 -10.25
C ASP A 294 -15.51 -2.48 -10.49
N GLY A 295 -15.01 -2.97 -11.63
CA GLY A 295 -14.87 -4.40 -11.91
C GLY A 295 -13.82 -5.14 -11.04
N ALA A 296 -12.98 -4.42 -10.29
CA ALA A 296 -12.17 -4.98 -9.21
C ALA A 296 -12.91 -5.02 -7.88
N GLU A 297 -13.87 -4.12 -7.69
CA GLU A 297 -14.73 -4.02 -6.51
C GLU A 297 -15.88 -5.01 -6.58
N ASP A 298 -16.52 -5.16 -7.74
CA ASP A 298 -17.58 -6.11 -8.11
C ASP A 298 -17.02 -7.11 -9.15
N LYS A 299 -16.38 -8.17 -8.66
CA LYS A 299 -15.64 -9.12 -9.54
C LYS A 299 -16.56 -10.09 -10.26
N ASP A 300 -17.73 -10.35 -9.71
CA ASP A 300 -18.70 -11.26 -10.29
C ASP A 300 -19.80 -10.56 -11.10
N GLY A 301 -19.83 -9.22 -11.07
CA GLY A 301 -20.69 -8.38 -11.88
C GLY A 301 -22.16 -8.50 -11.49
N ASP A 302 -22.45 -8.84 -10.23
CA ASP A 302 -23.81 -9.08 -9.74
C ASP A 302 -24.48 -7.86 -9.11
N CYS A 303 -23.80 -6.70 -9.14
CA CYS A 303 -24.26 -5.44 -8.59
C CYS A 303 -24.39 -5.42 -7.07
N GLN A 304 -23.71 -6.31 -6.37
CA GLN A 304 -23.75 -6.37 -4.92
C GLN A 304 -22.33 -6.45 -4.36
N ALA A 305 -22.04 -5.60 -3.38
CA ALA A 305 -20.86 -5.80 -2.54
C ALA A 305 -21.02 -7.09 -1.71
N ASP A 306 -20.48 -8.20 -2.21
CA ASP A 306 -20.62 -9.54 -1.64
C ASP A 306 -19.56 -9.82 -0.54
N GLY A 307 -19.30 -11.08 -0.16
CA GLY A 307 -18.27 -11.41 0.84
C GLY A 307 -16.82 -11.16 0.40
N THR A 308 -16.56 -11.09 -0.90
CA THR A 308 -15.25 -11.02 -1.56
C THR A 308 -14.95 -9.70 -2.27
N GLU A 309 -15.85 -8.75 -2.15
CA GLU A 309 -15.94 -7.52 -2.96
C GLU A 309 -16.01 -6.26 -2.10
N THR A 310 -15.76 -5.08 -2.67
CA THR A 310 -15.97 -3.77 -2.03
C THR A 310 -17.17 -3.08 -2.70
N ASP A 311 -17.61 -1.95 -2.17
CA ASP A 311 -18.79 -1.23 -2.68
C ASP A 311 -18.33 -0.11 -3.60
N ARG A 312 -18.45 -0.30 -4.92
CA ARG A 312 -18.05 0.65 -5.98
C ARG A 312 -18.58 2.08 -5.85
N LEU A 313 -19.57 2.27 -4.98
CA LEU A 313 -20.20 3.57 -4.73
C LEU A 313 -19.65 4.25 -3.46
N LYS A 314 -18.59 3.69 -2.85
CA LYS A 314 -18.01 4.14 -1.59
C LYS A 314 -16.50 3.92 -1.56
N ALA A 315 -15.78 5.04 -1.70
CA ALA A 315 -14.32 5.10 -1.62
C ALA A 315 -13.68 4.58 -0.30
N ASP A 316 -14.48 4.21 0.69
CA ASP A 316 -14.11 3.58 1.94
C ASP A 316 -15.33 2.74 2.38
N SER A 317 -15.36 1.47 1.97
CA SER A 317 -16.49 0.56 2.15
C SER A 317 -16.93 0.41 3.60
N ASP A 318 -16.01 0.52 4.56
CA ASP A 318 -16.27 0.30 5.98
C ASP A 318 -16.28 1.56 6.85
N GLY A 319 -15.82 2.68 6.29
CA GLY A 319 -15.86 4.01 6.87
C GLY A 319 -14.85 4.22 8.00
N ASP A 320 -13.74 3.47 8.04
CA ASP A 320 -12.71 3.61 9.07
C ASP A 320 -11.64 4.68 8.77
N GLY A 321 -11.69 5.26 7.57
CA GLY A 321 -10.87 6.37 7.08
C GLY A 321 -9.69 5.95 6.23
N VAL A 322 -9.61 4.68 5.81
CA VAL A 322 -8.64 4.16 4.84
C VAL A 322 -9.43 3.70 3.60
N GLY A 323 -9.07 4.20 2.42
CA GLY A 323 -9.82 3.86 1.20
C GLY A 323 -9.54 2.45 0.67
N ASP A 324 -10.46 1.94 -0.13
CA ASP A 324 -10.55 0.54 -0.55
C ASP A 324 -9.35 0.14 -1.41
N LEU A 325 -8.83 1.03 -2.26
CA LEU A 325 -7.57 0.81 -2.99
C LEU A 325 -6.45 0.29 -2.07
N VAL A 326 -6.25 0.93 -0.92
CA VAL A 326 -5.16 0.58 0.00
C VAL A 326 -5.47 -0.72 0.72
N GLU A 327 -6.70 -0.89 1.18
CA GLU A 327 -7.10 -2.03 1.99
C GLU A 327 -7.16 -3.31 1.17
N VAL A 328 -7.77 -3.27 -0.01
CA VAL A 328 -7.76 -4.38 -0.96
C VAL A 328 -6.33 -4.77 -1.34
N THR A 329 -5.46 -3.79 -1.60
CA THR A 329 -4.04 -4.05 -1.94
C THR A 329 -3.26 -4.70 -0.80
N LEU A 330 -3.50 -4.31 0.46
CA LEU A 330 -2.67 -4.72 1.61
C LEU A 330 -3.27 -5.85 2.48
N LEU A 331 -4.60 -5.99 2.45
CA LEU A 331 -5.40 -6.84 3.32
C LEU A 331 -6.39 -7.72 2.54
N GLY A 332 -6.79 -7.29 1.34
CA GLY A 332 -7.85 -7.89 0.52
C GLY A 332 -9.24 -7.36 0.90
N ALA A 333 -10.24 -7.61 0.05
CA ALA A 333 -11.61 -7.08 0.20
C ALA A 333 -12.29 -7.43 1.54
N ALA A 334 -11.99 -8.58 2.13
CA ALA A 334 -12.52 -8.90 3.47
C ALA A 334 -11.96 -7.99 4.58
N GLY A 335 -10.77 -7.42 4.37
CA GLY A 335 -10.17 -6.42 5.25
C GLY A 335 -10.83 -5.05 5.07
N ALA A 336 -11.07 -4.66 3.81
CA ALA A 336 -11.72 -3.39 3.43
C ALA A 336 -13.18 -3.23 3.91
N LYS A 337 -13.77 -4.30 4.46
CA LYS A 337 -15.13 -4.31 5.00
C LYS A 337 -15.20 -4.46 6.51
N ASP A 338 -14.05 -4.51 7.18
CA ASP A 338 -13.96 -4.67 8.63
C ASP A 338 -13.31 -3.43 9.25
N PRO A 339 -14.07 -2.52 9.88
CA PRO A 339 -13.54 -1.28 10.47
C PRO A 339 -12.49 -1.53 11.58
N ALA A 340 -12.35 -2.79 12.02
CA ALA A 340 -11.31 -3.20 12.93
C ALA A 340 -9.97 -3.53 12.24
N ALA A 341 -9.89 -3.56 10.91
CA ALA A 341 -8.86 -4.25 10.14
C ALA A 341 -7.87 -3.36 9.39
N THR A 342 -7.71 -2.06 9.68
CA THR A 342 -6.72 -1.19 8.98
C THR A 342 -5.31 -1.77 8.71
N PRO A 343 -4.63 -1.30 7.64
CA PRO A 343 -3.24 -1.62 7.36
C PRO A 343 -2.29 -1.39 8.55
N GLU A 344 -2.47 -0.31 9.31
CA GLU A 344 -1.68 0.00 10.50
C GLU A 344 -1.81 -1.07 11.58
N LYS A 345 -3.03 -1.55 11.86
CA LYS A 345 -3.27 -2.63 12.84
C LYS A 345 -2.68 -3.96 12.36
N ALA A 346 -2.63 -4.17 11.05
CA ALA A 346 -1.93 -5.29 10.42
C ALA A 346 -0.40 -5.13 10.38
N GLY A 347 0.15 -4.03 10.90
CA GLY A 347 1.59 -3.80 10.96
C GLY A 347 2.19 -3.23 9.67
N LYS A 348 1.36 -2.76 8.73
CA LYS A 348 1.76 -2.22 7.43
C LYS A 348 2.04 -0.74 7.54
N PHE A 349 3.18 -0.32 7.02
CA PHE A 349 3.58 1.09 6.92
C PHE A 349 3.76 1.40 5.44
N TYR A 350 2.99 2.34 4.90
CA TYR A 350 2.88 2.54 3.46
C TYR A 350 2.82 4.02 3.05
N PHE A 351 3.00 4.26 1.75
CA PHE A 351 2.76 5.51 1.04
C PHE A 351 2.05 5.23 -0.28
N LEU A 352 1.08 6.06 -0.64
CA LEU A 352 0.53 6.15 -2.00
C LEU A 352 1.44 7.05 -2.85
N GLU A 353 1.80 6.60 -4.05
CA GLU A 353 2.82 7.17 -4.93
C GLU A 353 2.27 7.40 -6.35
N PRO A 354 1.33 8.36 -6.52
CA PRO A 354 0.75 8.68 -7.82
C PRO A 354 1.84 9.19 -8.78
N TRP A 355 1.75 8.77 -10.04
CA TRP A 355 2.74 9.14 -11.06
C TRP A 355 2.42 10.48 -11.70
N SER A 356 3.46 11.27 -11.97
CA SER A 356 3.37 12.41 -12.90
C SER A 356 4.68 12.62 -13.63
N SER A 357 4.61 13.02 -14.89
CA SER A 357 5.81 13.24 -15.71
C SER A 357 6.68 14.42 -15.24
N ASP A 358 6.08 15.39 -14.54
CA ASP A 358 6.71 16.62 -14.05
C ASP A 358 6.87 16.67 -12.52
N GLY A 359 6.41 15.65 -11.79
CA GLY A 359 6.45 15.59 -10.33
C GLY A 359 5.38 16.45 -9.64
N SER A 360 4.32 16.82 -10.36
CA SER A 360 3.16 17.51 -9.81
C SER A 360 2.35 16.63 -8.84
N ALA A 361 2.18 15.35 -9.14
CA ALA A 361 1.53 14.37 -8.27
C ALA A 361 2.37 14.13 -7.00
N LYS A 362 1.73 14.20 -5.84
CA LYS A 362 2.40 14.16 -4.54
C LYS A 362 2.10 12.85 -3.80
N PRO A 363 3.10 12.28 -3.10
CA PRO A 363 2.88 11.11 -2.26
C PRO A 363 1.98 11.42 -1.07
N THR A 364 1.17 10.43 -0.68
CA THR A 364 0.29 10.53 0.49
C THR A 364 0.58 9.40 1.48
N PRO A 365 0.90 9.71 2.75
CA PRO A 365 1.19 11.05 3.27
C PRO A 365 2.55 11.59 2.78
N ALA A 366 2.74 12.91 2.74
CA ALA A 366 4.02 13.52 2.32
C ALA A 366 5.22 13.18 3.24
N SER A 367 4.95 12.71 4.46
CA SER A 367 5.94 12.11 5.36
C SER A 367 5.22 11.34 6.47
N SER A 368 5.85 10.30 7.03
CA SER A 368 5.30 9.57 8.18
C SER A 368 6.39 9.13 9.16
N LEU A 369 6.05 9.07 10.45
CA LEU A 369 6.99 8.72 11.51
C LEU A 369 7.05 7.21 11.71
N LEU A 370 8.25 6.65 11.63
CA LEU A 370 8.49 5.24 11.92
C LEU A 370 9.35 5.10 13.18
N ALA A 371 8.85 4.35 14.17
CA ALA A 371 9.62 4.05 15.38
C ALA A 371 10.57 2.88 15.10
N LEU A 372 11.87 3.14 15.21
CA LEU A 372 12.88 2.11 15.08
C LEU A 372 13.50 1.77 16.43
N SER A 373 13.55 0.47 16.73
CA SER A 373 14.09 -0.03 17.99
C SER A 373 15.61 0.04 17.99
N THR A 374 16.18 0.47 19.11
CA THR A 374 17.63 0.47 19.34
C THR A 374 18.06 -0.70 20.23
N MET A 375 17.24 -1.73 20.34
CA MET A 375 17.55 -2.93 21.13
C MET A 375 18.81 -3.62 20.59
N LEU A 376 19.71 -4.04 21.48
CA LEU A 376 20.89 -4.80 21.08
C LEU A 376 20.48 -6.22 20.69
N ASN A 377 20.45 -6.51 19.39
CA ASN A 377 20.04 -7.82 18.92
C ASN A 377 21.17 -8.86 18.97
N LYS A 378 22.39 -8.47 18.61
CA LYS A 378 23.56 -9.36 18.53
C LYS A 378 24.65 -8.95 19.51
N GLY A 379 25.05 -9.89 20.36
CA GLY A 379 26.12 -9.68 21.33
C GLY A 379 26.85 -10.97 21.63
N ASP A 380 28.13 -10.86 21.94
CA ASP A 380 28.99 -11.99 22.25
C ASP A 380 29.60 -11.81 23.63
N VAL A 381 29.32 -12.75 24.55
CA VAL A 381 29.89 -12.74 25.89
C VAL A 381 30.95 -13.84 26.00
N ALA A 382 32.20 -13.43 26.16
CA ALA A 382 33.32 -14.35 26.39
C ALA A 382 33.70 -14.38 27.87
N PHE A 383 33.60 -15.54 28.49
CA PHE A 383 34.15 -15.76 29.84
C PHE A 383 35.60 -16.18 29.72
N ILE A 384 36.48 -15.39 30.30
CA ILE A 384 37.91 -15.66 30.45
C ILE A 384 38.11 -16.03 31.92
N VAL A 385 38.35 -17.33 32.16
CA VAL A 385 38.25 -17.92 33.49
C VAL A 385 39.63 -18.31 33.98
N ASP A 386 40.04 -17.73 35.10
CA ASP A 386 41.17 -18.20 35.87
C ASP A 386 40.87 -19.62 36.38
N THR A 387 41.75 -20.55 36.03
CA THR A 387 41.64 -21.97 36.37
C THR A 387 42.65 -22.41 37.42
N THR A 388 43.30 -21.50 38.13
CA THR A 388 44.20 -21.88 39.22
C THR A 388 43.45 -22.46 40.43
N GLY A 389 44.19 -23.14 41.31
CA GLY A 389 43.63 -24.04 42.33
C GLY A 389 42.58 -23.41 43.25
N SER A 390 42.65 -22.09 43.47
CA SER A 390 41.71 -21.34 44.32
C SER A 390 40.35 -21.07 43.65
N MET A 391 40.27 -21.19 42.32
CA MET A 391 39.07 -20.91 41.52
C MET A 391 38.02 -22.03 41.47
N GLY A 392 38.26 -23.17 42.14
CA GLY A 392 37.38 -24.36 42.07
C GLY A 392 35.91 -24.10 42.44
N GLY A 393 35.65 -23.24 43.42
CA GLY A 393 34.29 -22.83 43.79
C GLY A 393 33.63 -21.98 42.70
N THR A 394 34.34 -20.96 42.19
CA THR A 394 33.89 -20.12 41.08
C THR A 394 33.56 -20.92 39.83
N ILE A 395 34.43 -21.86 39.44
CA ILE A 395 34.23 -22.75 38.29
C ILE A 395 32.96 -23.60 38.50
N SER A 396 32.74 -24.13 39.70
CA SER A 396 31.54 -24.90 40.03
C SER A 396 30.26 -24.04 39.95
N GLY A 397 30.34 -22.79 40.39
CA GLY A 397 29.28 -21.80 40.24
C GLY A 397 28.95 -21.50 38.78
N LEU A 398 29.97 -21.33 37.93
CA LEU A 398 29.78 -21.10 36.49
C LEU A 398 29.11 -22.31 35.83
N LYS A 399 29.63 -23.52 36.07
CA LYS A 399 29.07 -24.77 35.52
C LYS A 399 27.61 -24.96 35.87
N SER A 400 27.22 -24.68 37.12
CA SER A 400 25.85 -24.90 37.59
C SER A 400 24.84 -23.84 37.12
N SER A 401 25.31 -22.63 36.77
CA SER A 401 24.44 -21.49 36.46
C SER A 401 24.45 -21.03 35.00
N LEU A 402 25.41 -21.46 34.18
CA LEU A 402 25.60 -20.93 32.83
C LEU A 402 24.37 -21.14 31.94
N SER A 403 23.91 -22.38 31.76
CA SER A 403 22.72 -22.70 30.93
C SER A 403 21.39 -22.50 31.65
N THR A 404 21.38 -22.50 32.98
CA THR A 404 20.15 -22.49 33.79
C THR A 404 19.73 -21.08 34.22
N THR A 405 20.67 -20.15 34.33
CA THR A 405 20.41 -18.78 34.82
C THR A 405 21.02 -17.72 33.91
N ILE A 406 22.33 -17.80 33.63
CA ILE A 406 23.07 -16.74 32.94
C ILE A 406 22.59 -16.60 31.50
N ILE A 407 22.74 -17.62 30.66
CA ILE A 407 22.40 -17.55 29.24
C ILE A 407 20.91 -17.20 29.03
N PRO A 408 19.95 -17.84 29.73
CA PRO A 408 18.53 -17.47 29.59
C PRO A 408 18.26 -16.01 29.94
N ALA A 409 18.83 -15.50 31.05
CA ALA A 409 18.63 -14.11 31.46
C ALA A 409 19.24 -13.12 30.46
N LEU A 410 20.44 -13.40 29.95
CA LEU A 410 21.09 -12.53 28.96
C LEU A 410 20.35 -12.52 27.62
N LYS A 411 19.77 -13.66 27.18
CA LYS A 411 18.96 -13.74 25.96
C LYS A 411 17.71 -12.86 25.97
N THR A 412 17.20 -12.51 27.16
CA THR A 412 16.09 -11.54 27.27
C THR A 412 16.47 -10.11 26.88
N ARG A 413 17.78 -9.80 26.86
CA ARG A 413 18.32 -8.48 26.51
C ARG A 413 19.12 -8.47 25.22
N ILE A 414 19.65 -9.63 24.81
CA ILE A 414 20.41 -9.86 23.58
C ILE A 414 19.85 -11.14 22.94
N PRO A 415 18.80 -11.05 22.11
CA PRO A 415 18.14 -12.23 21.55
C PRO A 415 19.11 -13.19 20.83
N ASP A 416 20.01 -12.66 20.01
CA ASP A 416 21.07 -13.41 19.32
C ASP A 416 22.40 -13.32 20.10
N LEU A 417 22.39 -13.98 21.27
CA LEU A 417 23.54 -14.06 22.17
C LEU A 417 24.48 -15.22 21.81
N GLY A 418 25.74 -14.89 21.50
CA GLY A 418 26.85 -15.84 21.45
C GLY A 418 27.57 -15.91 22.80
N VAL A 419 27.92 -17.11 23.28
CA VAL A 419 28.69 -17.29 24.51
C VAL A 419 29.90 -18.18 24.28
N GLY A 420 31.08 -17.66 24.65
CA GLY A 420 32.36 -18.38 24.57
C GLY A 420 32.99 -18.56 25.95
N ILE A 421 33.78 -19.63 26.12
CA ILE A 421 34.48 -19.98 27.36
C ILE A 421 35.96 -20.25 27.04
N ALA A 422 36.86 -19.45 27.59
CA ALA A 422 38.30 -19.73 27.60
C ALA A 422 38.84 -19.69 29.02
N ALA A 423 40.00 -20.29 29.20
CA ALA A 423 40.64 -20.42 30.50
C ALA A 423 42.11 -20.01 30.45
N HIS A 424 42.66 -19.70 31.61
CA HIS A 424 44.07 -19.42 31.77
C HIS A 424 44.55 -19.74 33.19
N ASP A 425 45.85 -19.98 33.29
CA ASP A 425 46.58 -20.14 34.54
C ASP A 425 47.74 -19.13 34.50
N ASP A 426 48.98 -19.61 34.54
CA ASP A 426 50.19 -18.88 34.19
C ASP A 426 50.91 -19.44 32.94
N PHE A 427 51.96 -18.77 32.49
CA PHE A 427 52.95 -19.30 31.57
C PHE A 427 53.66 -20.51 32.18
N PRO A 428 53.85 -21.60 31.42
CA PRO A 428 54.66 -22.73 31.84
C PRO A 428 56.16 -22.37 31.72
N TYR A 429 56.61 -21.47 32.58
CA TYR A 429 57.97 -20.97 32.67
C TYR A 429 58.40 -20.88 34.14
N SER A 430 59.65 -21.25 34.40
CA SER A 430 60.21 -21.30 35.75
C SER A 430 59.99 -19.96 36.49
N SER A 431 59.55 -20.06 37.74
CA SER A 431 59.11 -18.96 38.62
C SER A 431 57.66 -18.51 38.50
N TYR A 432 56.91 -18.94 37.48
CA TYR A 432 55.48 -18.62 37.34
C TYR A 432 54.57 -19.84 37.18
N GLY A 433 55.02 -20.85 36.43
CA GLY A 433 54.23 -22.05 36.20
C GLY A 433 55.05 -23.21 35.61
N SER A 434 54.41 -24.36 35.42
CA SER A 434 55.01 -25.56 34.85
C SER A 434 54.13 -26.25 33.82
N ALA A 435 54.74 -26.63 32.69
CA ALA A 435 54.09 -27.47 31.69
C ALA A 435 53.67 -28.85 32.26
N SER A 436 54.35 -29.32 33.31
CA SER A 436 54.03 -30.62 33.94
C SER A 436 52.75 -30.58 34.78
N THR A 437 52.34 -29.41 35.25
CA THR A 437 51.10 -29.20 36.02
C THR A 437 49.93 -28.76 35.14
N GLY A 438 50.19 -28.52 33.86
CA GLY A 438 49.16 -28.19 32.87
C GLY A 438 49.00 -26.70 32.57
N ASP A 439 49.81 -25.85 33.21
CA ASP A 439 49.66 -24.39 33.20
C ASP A 439 49.76 -23.83 31.78
N LYS A 440 48.77 -23.03 31.41
CA LYS A 440 48.69 -22.38 30.11
C LYS A 440 48.24 -20.93 30.26
N PRO A 441 48.94 -19.98 29.61
CA PRO A 441 48.58 -18.57 29.70
C PRO A 441 47.29 -18.22 28.93
N PHE A 442 46.78 -19.17 28.14
CA PHE A 442 45.47 -19.13 27.48
C PHE A 442 45.16 -20.50 26.90
N TYR A 443 43.94 -21.01 27.03
CA TYR A 443 43.50 -22.20 26.33
C TYR A 443 41.98 -22.29 26.18
N PHE A 444 41.56 -23.10 25.21
CA PHE A 444 40.21 -23.62 25.13
C PHE A 444 40.16 -25.02 25.74
N THR A 445 39.04 -25.36 26.36
CA THR A 445 38.71 -26.75 26.66
C THR A 445 38.58 -27.55 25.35
N THR A 446 38.63 -28.88 25.43
CA THR A 446 38.86 -29.76 24.28
C THR A 446 37.79 -29.70 23.18
N ILE A 447 36.86 -30.64 23.10
CA ILE A 447 35.75 -30.60 22.13
C ILE A 447 34.44 -30.71 22.94
N PRO A 448 33.50 -29.76 22.79
CA PRO A 448 33.56 -28.59 21.91
C PRO A 448 34.62 -27.57 22.38
N ARG A 449 35.31 -26.95 21.42
CA ARG A 449 36.19 -25.82 21.73
C ARG A 449 35.30 -24.67 22.19
N GLY A 450 35.66 -24.01 23.29
CA GLY A 450 34.88 -22.91 23.88
C GLY A 450 34.88 -21.60 23.08
N TYR A 451 34.86 -21.66 21.75
CA TYR A 451 34.61 -20.51 20.90
C TYR A 451 33.23 -19.92 21.18
N VAL A 452 33.04 -18.67 20.80
CA VAL A 452 31.72 -18.03 20.82
C VAL A 452 30.76 -18.82 19.93
N THR A 453 29.62 -19.19 20.51
CA THR A 453 28.54 -19.95 19.84
C THR A 453 27.18 -19.54 20.39
N THR A 454 26.15 -19.53 19.54
CA THR A 454 24.75 -19.27 19.94
C THR A 454 24.05 -20.51 20.51
N VAL A 455 24.70 -21.67 20.38
CA VAL A 455 24.23 -22.97 20.87
C VAL A 455 24.59 -23.11 22.35
N THR A 456 23.60 -22.91 23.23
CA THR A 456 23.74 -22.98 24.70
C THR A 456 24.43 -24.26 25.17
N ALA A 457 24.14 -25.39 24.54
CA ALA A 457 24.70 -26.70 24.92
C ALA A 457 26.23 -26.76 24.73
N ASP A 458 26.76 -26.12 23.68
CA ASP A 458 28.19 -26.10 23.39
C ASP A 458 28.94 -25.25 24.42
N SER A 459 28.43 -24.07 24.76
CA SER A 459 28.99 -23.22 25.81
C SER A 459 28.97 -23.92 27.17
N GLN A 460 27.89 -24.63 27.49
CA GLN A 460 27.79 -25.43 28.73
C GLN A 460 28.77 -26.61 28.73
N ALA A 461 28.92 -27.32 27.62
CA ALA A 461 29.88 -28.41 27.50
C ALA A 461 31.32 -27.91 27.66
N ALA A 462 31.66 -26.76 27.05
CA ALA A 462 32.96 -26.13 27.23
C ALA A 462 33.22 -25.72 28.68
N ALA A 463 32.21 -25.15 29.37
CA ALA A 463 32.31 -24.81 30.79
C ALA A 463 32.47 -26.05 31.68
N ASN A 464 31.77 -27.15 31.39
CA ASN A 464 31.86 -28.40 32.16
C ASN A 464 33.26 -29.02 32.13
N LEU A 465 34.02 -28.79 31.07
CA LEU A 465 35.39 -29.26 30.89
C LEU A 465 36.45 -28.42 31.62
N LEU A 466 36.08 -27.29 32.25
CA LEU A 466 37.02 -26.52 33.06
C LEU A 466 37.48 -27.34 34.27
N THR A 467 38.79 -27.41 34.47
CA THR A 467 39.43 -28.07 35.62
C THR A 467 40.40 -27.12 36.26
N THR A 468 40.63 -27.25 37.57
CA THR A 468 41.64 -26.44 38.25
C THR A 468 43.05 -26.96 37.96
N HIS A 469 43.99 -26.07 37.67
CA HIS A 469 45.42 -26.32 37.58
C HIS A 469 46.17 -25.62 38.73
N TYR A 470 47.49 -25.58 38.65
CA TYR A 470 48.34 -24.94 39.65
C TYR A 470 48.87 -23.60 39.13
N GLY A 471 49.03 -22.63 40.03
CA GLY A 471 49.88 -21.45 39.81
C GLY A 471 51.23 -21.72 40.49
N GLY A 472 52.33 -21.42 39.82
CA GLY A 472 53.69 -21.53 40.39
C GLY A 472 54.02 -20.38 41.34
N ASP A 473 53.33 -19.25 41.19
CA ASP A 473 53.36 -18.09 42.07
C ASP A 473 51.94 -17.53 42.32
N GLY A 474 51.81 -16.27 42.72
CA GLY A 474 50.53 -15.68 43.12
C GLY A 474 49.76 -15.07 41.95
N PRO A 475 50.32 -14.06 41.24
CA PRO A 475 49.64 -13.45 40.10
C PRO A 475 49.48 -14.42 38.93
N GLU A 476 48.46 -14.17 38.09
CA GLU A 476 48.13 -15.05 36.98
C GLU A 476 48.09 -14.31 35.63
N SER A 477 47.94 -15.04 34.54
CA SER A 477 48.04 -14.49 33.17
C SER A 477 46.79 -13.80 32.60
N ASN A 478 45.89 -13.27 33.46
CA ASN A 478 44.61 -12.65 33.04
C ASN A 478 44.76 -11.64 31.89
N VAL A 479 45.75 -10.74 31.96
CA VAL A 479 46.00 -9.72 30.92
C VAL A 479 46.31 -10.38 29.58
N GLN A 480 47.18 -11.40 29.58
CA GLN A 480 47.61 -12.08 28.36
C GLN A 480 46.48 -12.93 27.79
N ALA A 481 45.69 -13.58 28.65
CA ALA A 481 44.51 -14.34 28.26
C ALA A 481 43.45 -13.47 27.58
N MET A 482 43.08 -12.32 28.17
CA MET A 482 42.15 -11.38 27.56
C MET A 482 42.69 -10.77 26.25
N TYR A 483 43.99 -10.44 26.21
CA TYR A 483 44.60 -9.89 25.00
C TYR A 483 44.56 -10.92 23.85
N LYS A 484 44.90 -12.18 24.15
CA LYS A 484 44.80 -13.30 23.20
C LYS A 484 43.37 -13.54 22.74
N ALA A 485 42.41 -13.55 23.68
CA ALA A 485 40.99 -13.73 23.40
C ALA A 485 40.48 -12.74 22.34
N LEU A 486 40.82 -11.46 22.50
CA LEU A 486 40.37 -10.37 21.63
C LEU A 486 41.11 -10.30 20.28
N THR A 487 42.39 -10.66 20.25
CA THR A 487 43.24 -10.39 19.07
C THR A 487 43.64 -11.62 18.28
N GLY A 488 43.65 -12.79 18.90
CA GLY A 488 44.16 -14.02 18.29
C GLY A 488 45.68 -14.04 18.11
N VAL A 489 46.45 -13.04 18.59
CA VAL A 489 47.92 -12.99 18.43
C VAL A 489 48.64 -14.20 19.04
N ALA A 490 49.88 -14.46 18.66
CA ALA A 490 50.68 -15.47 19.34
C ALA A 490 51.07 -15.01 20.77
N LEU A 491 51.20 -15.96 21.69
CA LEU A 491 51.84 -15.76 23.01
C LEU A 491 53.15 -16.54 23.02
N THR A 492 54.27 -15.90 23.34
CA THR A 492 55.60 -16.52 23.31
C THR A 492 56.34 -16.27 24.62
N TRP A 493 57.04 -17.28 25.12
CA TRP A 493 57.88 -17.20 26.30
C TRP A 493 59.15 -18.04 26.09
N PRO A 494 60.20 -17.88 26.91
CA PRO A 494 61.37 -18.72 26.79
C PRO A 494 61.00 -20.21 26.99
N GLY A 495 61.19 -21.02 25.94
CA GLY A 495 60.90 -22.45 25.98
C GLY A 495 59.48 -22.85 25.54
N GLY A 496 58.62 -21.92 25.11
CA GLY A 496 57.30 -22.28 24.58
C GLY A 496 56.52 -21.17 23.88
N SER A 497 55.44 -21.54 23.22
CA SER A 497 54.54 -20.61 22.53
C SER A 497 53.14 -21.17 22.32
N ILE A 498 52.14 -20.29 22.28
CA ILE A 498 50.82 -20.53 21.70
C ILE A 498 50.76 -19.79 20.36
N ALA A 499 50.40 -20.52 19.30
CA ALA A 499 50.31 -19.97 17.95
C ALA A 499 49.22 -18.88 17.84
N ALA A 500 49.35 -18.03 16.83
CA ALA A 500 48.29 -17.11 16.45
C ALA A 500 47.07 -17.90 15.91
N ASP A 501 45.87 -17.39 16.15
CA ASP A 501 44.63 -17.94 15.62
C ASP A 501 44.30 -17.32 14.26
N ALA A 502 43.75 -18.14 13.37
CA ALA A 502 43.15 -17.71 12.11
C ALA A 502 41.61 -17.82 12.24
N PRO A 503 40.93 -16.76 12.71
CA PRO A 503 39.47 -16.78 12.81
C PRO A 503 38.84 -16.86 11.41
N PRO A 504 37.74 -17.61 11.23
CA PRO A 504 36.98 -17.62 9.98
C PRO A 504 36.51 -16.23 9.57
N ALA A 505 36.21 -16.06 8.27
CA ALA A 505 35.60 -14.83 7.76
C ALA A 505 34.33 -14.48 8.55
N GLY A 506 34.12 -13.19 8.83
CA GLY A 506 33.02 -12.71 9.68
C GLY A 506 33.28 -12.87 11.19
N THR A 507 34.47 -13.32 11.60
CA THR A 507 34.85 -13.40 13.03
C THR A 507 36.25 -12.85 13.29
N PHE A 508 36.55 -12.52 14.55
CA PHE A 508 37.87 -12.05 14.98
C PHE A 508 38.27 -12.57 16.37
N GLY A 509 39.57 -12.43 16.69
CA GLY A 509 40.13 -12.88 17.96
C GLY A 509 40.24 -14.40 18.10
N ALA A 510 40.91 -14.87 19.16
CA ALA A 510 40.98 -16.30 19.45
C ALA A 510 39.59 -16.89 19.75
N MET A 511 38.73 -16.09 20.39
CA MET A 511 37.36 -16.47 20.76
C MET A 511 36.40 -16.60 19.58
N ARG A 512 36.79 -16.09 18.38
CA ARG A 512 35.93 -15.99 17.19
C ARG A 512 34.68 -15.15 17.43
N PHE A 513 34.86 -13.98 18.03
CA PHE A 513 33.80 -12.97 18.14
C PHE A 513 33.24 -12.65 16.76
N ARG A 514 31.93 -12.58 16.62
CA ARG A 514 31.24 -12.21 15.38
C ARG A 514 31.49 -10.74 15.08
N SER A 515 31.87 -10.44 13.84
CA SER A 515 32.23 -9.07 13.45
C SER A 515 31.04 -8.10 13.49
N ASP A 516 29.81 -8.60 13.44
CA ASP A 516 28.54 -7.85 13.49
C ASP A 516 27.84 -7.95 14.86
N ALA A 517 28.52 -8.39 15.92
CA ALA A 517 28.01 -8.39 17.28
C ALA A 517 28.78 -7.40 18.18
N LEU A 518 28.21 -7.07 19.34
CA LEU A 518 28.91 -6.36 20.42
C LEU A 518 29.76 -7.36 21.24
N PRO A 519 31.10 -7.26 21.24
CA PRO A 519 31.95 -8.13 22.05
C PRO A 519 32.01 -7.65 23.51
N ILE A 520 31.72 -8.56 24.45
CA ILE A 520 31.75 -8.35 25.89
C ILE A 520 32.71 -9.39 26.50
N VAL A 521 33.76 -8.92 27.16
CA VAL A 521 34.76 -9.77 27.83
C VAL A 521 34.48 -9.76 29.33
N PHE A 522 34.25 -10.95 29.88
CA PHE A 522 34.03 -11.17 31.31
C PHE A 522 35.23 -11.92 31.89
N ASN A 523 36.04 -11.24 32.71
CA ASN A 523 37.21 -11.85 33.33
C ASN A 523 36.88 -12.34 34.76
N LEU A 524 37.07 -13.62 35.05
CA LEU A 524 36.82 -14.23 36.36
C LEU A 524 38.15 -14.62 37.00
N THR A 525 38.48 -14.03 38.14
CA THR A 525 39.69 -14.37 38.91
C THR A 525 39.52 -14.03 40.39
N ASP A 526 40.31 -14.65 41.23
CA ASP A 526 40.40 -14.35 42.66
C ASP A 526 41.73 -13.72 43.06
N ILE A 527 42.62 -13.46 42.10
CA ILE A 527 43.95 -12.89 42.32
C ILE A 527 44.33 -11.85 41.25
N THR A 528 45.41 -11.10 41.50
CA THR A 528 45.89 -10.09 40.55
C THR A 528 46.51 -10.72 39.30
N SER A 529 46.75 -9.93 38.26
CA SER A 529 47.45 -10.38 37.07
C SER A 529 48.89 -9.90 36.98
N HIS A 530 49.77 -10.75 36.46
CA HIS A 530 51.08 -10.32 35.96
C HIS A 530 50.93 -9.24 34.87
N ASN A 531 51.79 -8.23 34.91
CA ASN A 531 51.68 -7.02 34.08
C ASN A 531 50.32 -6.29 34.22
N GLY A 532 49.59 -6.52 35.31
CA GLY A 532 48.17 -6.14 35.45
C GLY A 532 47.91 -4.89 36.27
N ARG A 533 48.53 -4.76 37.45
CA ARG A 533 48.13 -3.72 38.40
C ARG A 533 48.51 -2.33 37.92
N ARG A 534 47.57 -1.38 37.83
CA ARG A 534 47.82 0.02 38.21
C ARG A 534 46.56 0.61 38.86
N ALA A 535 46.26 0.18 40.09
CA ALA A 535 44.98 0.42 40.79
C ALA A 535 44.80 1.86 41.34
N LEU A 536 43.56 2.27 41.67
CA LEU A 536 43.25 3.39 42.59
C LEU A 536 42.23 2.97 43.65
N ASP A 537 42.43 3.39 44.91
CA ASP A 537 41.56 3.11 46.06
C ASP A 537 40.22 3.88 46.03
N LYS A 538 39.40 3.71 47.07
CA LYS A 538 38.04 4.29 47.20
C LYS A 538 38.00 5.84 47.21
N THR A 539 39.14 6.56 47.30
CA THR A 539 39.18 8.04 47.47
C THR A 539 40.00 8.79 46.40
N GLY A 540 41.03 8.19 45.79
CA GLY A 540 41.63 8.60 44.49
C GLY A 540 42.53 9.85 44.43
N THR A 541 43.82 9.72 44.06
CA THR A 541 44.62 10.76 43.33
C THR A 541 45.79 10.27 42.43
N SER A 542 46.30 9.02 42.46
CA SER A 542 47.36 8.54 41.52
C SER A 542 47.41 7.01 41.31
N TYR A 543 47.75 6.55 40.10
CA TYR A 543 47.90 5.13 39.74
C TYR A 543 49.24 4.53 40.25
N SER A 544 49.24 3.26 40.68
CA SER A 544 50.47 2.54 41.05
C SER A 544 51.34 2.21 39.83
N GLY A 545 52.58 1.79 40.05
CA GLY A 545 53.39 1.13 39.01
C GLY A 545 52.76 -0.20 38.56
N MET A 546 53.16 -0.69 37.39
CA MET A 546 52.93 -2.09 37.01
C MET A 546 53.61 -2.97 38.07
N GLU A 547 52.91 -3.99 38.55
CA GLU A 547 53.44 -4.95 39.51
C GLU A 547 53.51 -6.34 38.89
N ASP A 548 54.39 -7.15 39.48
CA ASP A 548 54.61 -8.56 39.14
C ASP A 548 54.81 -8.75 37.63
N VAL A 549 55.83 -8.06 37.10
CA VAL A 549 56.12 -8.06 35.66
C VAL A 549 56.82 -9.36 35.26
N TYR A 550 56.38 -10.00 34.19
CA TYR A 550 57.08 -11.15 33.63
C TYR A 550 58.52 -10.80 33.25
N SER A 551 59.46 -11.72 33.51
CA SER A 551 60.88 -11.58 33.19
C SER A 551 61.18 -11.60 31.69
N PHE A 552 60.18 -11.85 30.86
CA PHE A 552 60.22 -11.81 29.40
C PHE A 552 59.17 -10.84 28.86
N SER A 553 59.39 -10.36 27.63
CA SER A 553 58.47 -9.41 27.00
C SER A 553 57.15 -10.09 26.64
N THR A 554 56.06 -9.51 27.12
CA THR A 554 54.68 -9.91 26.79
C THR A 554 53.75 -8.73 27.04
N TYR A 555 52.46 -8.91 26.77
CA TYR A 555 51.46 -7.85 26.83
C TYR A 555 51.23 -7.34 28.26
N ASN A 556 50.91 -6.06 28.37
CA ASN A 556 50.54 -5.42 29.63
C ASN A 556 49.12 -4.83 29.59
N VAL A 557 48.62 -4.42 30.76
CA VAL A 557 47.25 -3.91 30.92
C VAL A 557 46.95 -2.67 30.05
N ASP A 558 47.93 -1.81 29.79
CA ASP A 558 47.74 -0.60 28.98
C ASP A 558 47.49 -0.97 27.51
N GLN A 559 48.22 -1.97 27.00
CA GLN A 559 47.99 -2.52 25.66
C GLN A 559 46.64 -3.22 25.55
N LEU A 560 46.21 -3.95 26.58
CA LEU A 560 44.90 -4.57 26.63
C LEU A 560 43.78 -3.52 26.60
N VAL A 561 43.87 -2.50 27.44
CA VAL A 561 42.93 -1.37 27.47
C VAL A 561 42.84 -0.70 26.11
N ALA A 562 43.97 -0.40 25.49
CA ALA A 562 44.00 0.18 24.15
C ALA A 562 43.25 -0.69 23.15
N LYS A 563 43.43 -2.02 23.21
CA LYS A 563 42.79 -2.96 22.30
C LYS A 563 41.29 -3.15 22.56
N ILE A 564 40.85 -3.15 23.82
CA ILE A 564 39.42 -3.15 24.17
C ILE A 564 38.74 -1.93 23.57
N ASN A 565 39.34 -0.74 23.76
CA ASN A 565 38.82 0.52 23.23
C ASN A 565 38.84 0.55 21.69
N GLU A 566 39.92 0.07 21.07
CA GLU A 566 40.01 -0.10 19.62
C GLU A 566 38.87 -0.99 19.12
N LEU A 567 38.71 -2.21 19.63
CA LEU A 567 37.68 -3.12 19.13
C LEU A 567 36.24 -2.69 19.48
N GLY A 568 36.06 -1.62 20.25
CA GLY A 568 34.76 -1.23 20.78
C GLY A 568 34.19 -2.28 21.72
N ALA A 569 35.03 -3.13 22.30
CA ALA A 569 34.60 -4.16 23.24
C ALA A 569 34.19 -3.56 24.57
N ARG A 570 33.42 -4.32 25.34
CA ARG A 570 33.05 -3.98 26.71
C ARG A 570 33.67 -4.95 27.67
N PHE A 571 34.07 -4.46 28.84
CA PHE A 571 34.72 -5.25 29.87
C PHE A 571 33.83 -5.35 31.10
N ILE A 572 33.80 -6.54 31.70
CA ILE A 572 33.20 -6.76 33.03
C ILE A 572 34.20 -7.57 33.86
N GLY A 573 34.52 -7.08 35.05
CA GLY A 573 35.40 -7.76 35.98
C GLY A 573 34.60 -8.61 36.97
N GLY A 574 35.06 -9.82 37.23
CA GLY A 574 34.54 -10.71 38.25
C GLY A 574 35.61 -11.11 39.25
N ALA A 575 35.48 -10.63 40.48
CA ALA A 575 36.42 -10.86 41.57
C ALA A 575 35.85 -11.86 42.59
N ALA A 576 36.51 -13.01 42.78
CA ALA A 576 36.18 -13.95 43.85
C ALA A 576 36.77 -13.52 45.21
N ASP A 577 36.51 -12.28 45.61
CA ASP A 577 37.17 -11.62 46.75
C ASP A 577 36.32 -11.62 48.04
N ASN A 578 35.20 -12.36 48.06
CA ASN A 578 34.23 -12.38 49.15
C ASN A 578 33.70 -10.98 49.54
N GLY A 579 33.68 -10.03 48.60
CA GLY A 579 33.25 -8.65 48.83
C GLY A 579 34.34 -7.73 49.38
N GLY A 580 35.59 -8.20 49.46
CA GLY A 580 36.71 -7.44 50.01
C GLY A 580 37.05 -6.18 49.21
N ARG A 581 36.95 -6.23 47.88
CA ARG A 581 37.18 -5.13 46.92
C ARG A 581 38.45 -4.34 47.24
N SER A 582 39.51 -5.10 47.54
CA SER A 582 40.81 -4.58 47.96
C SER A 582 41.64 -4.15 46.76
N THR A 583 42.31 -3.00 46.88
CA THR A 583 43.28 -2.52 45.89
C THR A 583 44.72 -2.81 46.30
N ALA A 584 44.92 -3.60 47.36
CA ALA A 584 46.22 -4.06 47.80
C ALA A 584 46.89 -4.98 46.76
N SER A 585 48.21 -5.16 46.90
CA SER A 585 48.96 -6.18 46.15
C SER A 585 48.29 -7.55 46.32
N MET A 586 48.33 -8.40 45.28
CA MET A 586 47.69 -9.72 45.23
C MET A 586 46.15 -9.74 45.22
N ALA A 587 45.46 -8.59 45.30
CA ALA A 587 44.00 -8.56 45.22
C ALA A 587 43.52 -8.43 43.76
N PRO A 588 42.46 -9.15 43.35
CA PRO A 588 41.96 -9.13 41.97
C PRO A 588 41.35 -7.78 41.60
N TYR A 589 40.69 -7.12 42.55
CA TYR A 589 39.92 -5.90 42.28
C TYR A 589 40.80 -4.73 41.80
N GLY A 590 42.07 -4.66 42.19
CA GLY A 590 42.97 -3.56 41.83
C GLY A 590 43.19 -3.38 40.32
N PHE A 591 43.49 -4.45 39.59
CA PHE A 591 43.69 -4.35 38.14
C PHE A 591 42.36 -4.34 37.37
N LEU A 592 41.35 -5.09 37.84
CA LEU A 592 40.02 -5.09 37.23
C LEU A 592 39.39 -3.69 37.25
N SER A 593 39.54 -2.97 38.37
CA SER A 593 39.07 -1.58 38.48
C SER A 593 39.82 -0.61 37.57
N TYR A 594 41.12 -0.84 37.36
CA TYR A 594 41.90 -0.06 36.38
C TYR A 594 41.37 -0.26 34.96
N ILE A 595 41.19 -1.51 34.53
CA ILE A 595 40.64 -1.81 33.20
C ILE A 595 39.27 -1.14 33.08
N ALA A 596 38.38 -1.33 34.06
CA ALA A 596 37.05 -0.74 34.05
C ALA A 596 37.06 0.79 33.91
N ASP A 597 37.95 1.50 34.60
CA ASP A 597 38.07 2.95 34.49
C ASP A 597 38.57 3.39 33.11
N LYS A 598 39.51 2.65 32.53
CA LYS A 598 40.14 3.01 31.25
C LYS A 598 39.36 2.55 30.01
N THR A 599 38.43 1.61 30.18
CA THR A 599 37.54 1.11 29.14
C THR A 599 36.11 1.62 29.29
N SER A 600 35.90 2.64 30.13
CA SER A 600 34.58 3.21 30.44
C SER A 600 33.54 2.16 30.85
N SER A 601 33.98 1.10 31.51
CA SER A 601 33.13 -0.01 31.97
C SER A 601 32.63 0.27 33.39
N TYR A 602 31.87 1.35 33.50
CA TYR A 602 31.19 1.81 34.71
C TYR A 602 29.83 2.39 34.32
N ALA A 603 28.90 2.36 35.27
CA ALA A 603 27.52 2.81 35.05
C ALA A 603 27.06 3.72 36.21
N PRO A 604 26.16 4.69 35.97
CA PRO A 604 25.62 5.49 37.07
C PRO A 604 24.78 4.60 37.99
N PRO A 605 24.63 4.94 39.29
CA PRO A 605 23.79 4.16 40.21
C PRO A 605 22.36 3.94 39.70
N SER A 606 21.82 4.87 38.91
CA SER A 606 20.50 4.76 38.26
C SER A 606 20.39 3.64 37.22
N ALA A 607 21.50 3.12 36.69
CA ALA A 607 21.49 2.01 35.74
C ALA A 607 21.16 0.65 36.40
N PHE A 608 21.21 0.59 37.73
CA PHE A 608 20.93 -0.60 38.54
C PHE A 608 19.54 -0.51 39.19
N THR A 609 18.89 -1.66 39.36
CA THR A 609 17.60 -1.76 40.03
C THR A 609 17.65 -1.17 41.44
N GLY A 610 16.84 -0.15 41.70
CA GLY A 610 16.79 0.57 42.99
C GLY A 610 17.79 1.73 43.09
N GLY A 611 18.45 2.13 41.99
CA GLY A 611 19.25 3.35 41.93
C GLY A 611 20.55 3.31 42.74
N THR A 612 21.06 2.11 43.05
CA THR A 612 22.27 1.91 43.86
C THR A 612 23.18 0.87 43.22
N CYS A 613 24.50 0.99 43.43
CA CYS A 613 25.47 0.07 42.84
C CYS A 613 25.29 -1.35 43.40
N LYS A 614 24.91 -2.31 42.56
CA LYS A 614 24.71 -3.73 42.94
C LYS A 614 25.86 -4.64 42.51
N THR A 615 27.08 -4.16 42.69
CA THR A 615 28.30 -4.88 42.30
C THR A 615 28.94 -5.65 43.47
N GLY A 616 28.27 -5.70 44.62
CA GLY A 616 28.66 -6.53 45.76
C GLY A 616 28.21 -7.99 45.61
N VAL A 617 28.65 -8.83 46.56
CA VAL A 617 28.36 -10.28 46.56
C VAL A 617 26.86 -10.54 46.50
N GLY A 618 26.44 -11.32 45.49
CA GLY A 618 25.03 -11.70 45.30
C GLY A 618 24.11 -10.51 44.99
N GLY A 619 24.64 -9.45 44.37
CA GLY A 619 23.87 -8.23 44.04
C GLY A 619 23.70 -7.28 45.24
N ALA A 620 24.49 -7.46 46.31
CA ALA A 620 24.47 -6.57 47.46
C ALA A 620 24.86 -5.13 47.07
N THR A 621 24.17 -4.16 47.68
CA THR A 621 24.44 -2.74 47.44
C THR A 621 25.79 -2.33 48.02
N ILE A 622 26.52 -1.53 47.25
CA ILE A 622 27.74 -0.85 47.70
C ILE A 622 27.66 0.67 47.43
N ALA A 623 28.56 1.42 48.06
CA ALA A 623 28.80 2.80 47.66
C ALA A 623 29.46 2.85 46.27
N ALA A 624 29.08 3.86 45.47
CA ALA A 624 29.67 4.10 44.16
C ALA A 624 31.19 4.32 44.28
N ASP A 625 31.94 3.54 43.53
CA ASP A 625 33.37 3.30 43.70
C ASP A 625 34.20 3.73 42.48
N GLY A 626 33.56 4.10 41.38
CA GLY A 626 34.18 4.49 40.11
C GLY A 626 34.55 5.96 39.99
N PRO A 627 34.82 6.45 38.77
CA PRO A 627 35.15 7.85 38.51
C PRO A 627 33.95 8.79 38.72
N LEU A 628 34.22 10.08 38.81
CA LEU A 628 33.19 11.14 38.75
C LEU A 628 32.96 11.51 37.28
N VAL A 629 31.73 11.34 36.80
CA VAL A 629 31.30 11.73 35.45
C VAL A 629 30.12 12.67 35.58
N ALA A 630 30.25 13.89 35.06
CA ALA A 630 29.23 14.94 35.15
C ALA A 630 28.71 15.16 36.60
N GLY A 631 29.60 15.08 37.60
CA GLY A 631 29.26 15.25 39.01
C GLY A 631 28.65 14.01 39.69
N VAL A 632 28.35 12.94 38.96
CA VAL A 632 27.81 11.68 39.51
C VAL A 632 28.93 10.67 39.66
N ARG A 633 29.08 10.12 40.87
CA ARG A 633 30.02 9.03 41.14
C ARG A 633 29.48 7.73 40.53
N GLN A 634 30.26 7.11 39.65
CA GLN A 634 29.86 5.91 38.92
C GLN A 634 30.08 4.62 39.73
N CYS A 635 29.39 3.55 39.37
CA CYS A 635 29.62 2.19 39.84
C CYS A 635 30.52 1.46 38.83
N ARG A 636 31.69 0.96 39.23
CA ARG A 636 32.50 0.12 38.33
C ARG A 636 31.79 -1.19 38.05
N LEU A 637 31.82 -1.66 36.80
CA LEU A 637 31.32 -3.00 36.42
C LEU A 637 32.34 -4.08 36.80
N VAL A 638 32.74 -4.06 38.08
CA VAL A 638 33.60 -5.06 38.71
C VAL A 638 32.84 -5.65 39.88
N PHE A 639 32.40 -6.89 39.71
CA PHE A 639 31.49 -7.58 40.61
C PHE A 639 32.25 -8.49 41.56
N SER A 640 31.88 -8.45 42.83
CA SER A 640 32.37 -9.39 43.82
C SER A 640 31.46 -10.61 43.89
N PHE A 641 32.04 -11.79 44.05
CA PHE A 641 31.33 -13.00 44.43
C PHE A 641 32.11 -13.79 45.48
N ASN A 642 31.45 -14.76 46.08
CA ASN A 642 32.09 -15.60 47.09
C ASN A 642 33.04 -16.58 46.38
N SER A 643 34.19 -16.87 46.99
CA SER A 643 35.14 -17.92 46.58
C SER A 643 34.48 -19.30 46.34
N SER A 644 33.33 -19.57 46.94
CA SER A 644 32.49 -20.76 46.68
C SER A 644 31.70 -20.73 45.35
N GLY A 645 31.77 -19.64 44.58
CA GLY A 645 30.97 -19.41 43.36
C GLY A 645 29.55 -18.90 43.61
N SER A 646 29.13 -18.77 44.87
CA SER A 646 27.83 -18.20 45.22
C SER A 646 27.76 -16.71 44.87
N GLY A 647 26.67 -16.30 44.22
CA GLY A 647 26.43 -14.93 43.75
C GLY A 647 27.01 -14.61 42.37
N LEU A 648 27.73 -15.55 41.73
CA LEU A 648 28.29 -15.36 40.38
C LEU A 648 27.20 -15.10 39.34
N ALA A 649 26.15 -15.94 39.29
CA ALA A 649 25.09 -15.82 38.29
C ALA A 649 24.39 -14.44 38.35
N THR A 650 23.99 -14.02 39.54
CA THR A 650 23.42 -12.69 39.79
C THR A 650 24.38 -11.59 39.34
N SER A 651 25.66 -11.69 39.70
CA SER A 651 26.69 -10.72 39.33
C SER A 651 26.88 -10.59 37.82
N VAL A 652 26.86 -11.71 37.09
CA VAL A 652 26.98 -11.72 35.64
C VAL A 652 25.76 -11.09 34.98
N VAL A 653 24.56 -11.47 35.41
CA VAL A 653 23.32 -10.94 34.86
C VAL A 653 23.18 -9.44 35.14
N ASP A 654 23.35 -9.02 36.41
CA ASP A 654 23.30 -7.61 36.80
C ASP A 654 24.39 -6.79 36.10
N GLY A 655 25.57 -7.38 35.89
CA GLY A 655 26.68 -6.74 35.18
C GLY A 655 26.38 -6.45 33.72
N VAL A 656 25.88 -7.43 32.99
CA VAL A 656 25.49 -7.22 31.59
C VAL A 656 24.29 -6.27 31.51
N VAL A 657 23.30 -6.41 32.39
CA VAL A 657 22.13 -5.51 32.41
C VAL A 657 22.54 -4.06 32.67
N ALA A 658 23.38 -3.80 33.68
CA ALA A 658 23.86 -2.47 33.99
C ALA A 658 24.75 -1.90 32.89
N LEU A 659 25.57 -2.74 32.24
CA LEU A 659 26.31 -2.38 31.03
C LEU A 659 25.35 -1.93 29.93
N LEU A 660 24.38 -2.76 29.56
CA LEU A 660 23.42 -2.43 28.49
C LEU A 660 22.62 -1.15 28.80
N ASN A 661 22.31 -0.88 30.07
CA ASN A 661 21.61 0.34 30.47
C ASN A 661 22.49 1.60 30.47
N SER A 662 23.82 1.47 30.35
CA SER A 662 24.77 2.59 30.43
C SER A 662 25.56 2.82 29.14
N ILE A 663 25.72 1.80 28.29
CA ILE A 663 26.38 1.97 27.00
C ILE A 663 25.60 2.92 26.11
N LYS A 664 26.36 3.69 25.34
CA LYS A 664 25.85 4.63 24.37
C LYS A 664 26.37 4.27 22.98
N PHE A 665 25.51 4.43 21.98
CA PHE A 665 25.86 4.23 20.58
C PHE A 665 25.55 5.47 19.77
N ASP A 666 26.36 5.72 18.75
CA ASP A 666 25.95 6.62 17.67
C ASP A 666 25.23 5.73 16.64
N VAL A 667 24.01 6.10 16.26
CA VAL A 667 23.14 5.26 15.42
C VAL A 667 22.66 6.02 14.18
N TYR A 668 22.52 5.30 13.08
CA TYR A 668 21.91 5.79 11.85
C TYR A 668 21.03 4.70 11.23
N VAL A 669 20.26 5.07 10.21
CA VAL A 669 19.35 4.16 9.48
C VAL A 669 19.88 3.90 8.09
N GLU A 670 19.90 2.62 7.71
CA GLU A 670 20.17 2.15 6.36
C GLU A 670 18.87 1.65 5.73
N ALA A 671 18.54 2.19 4.55
CA ALA A 671 17.44 1.71 3.72
C ALA A 671 17.98 0.76 2.65
N TYR A 672 17.26 -0.34 2.40
CA TYR A 672 17.62 -1.33 1.38
C TYR A 672 16.38 -1.95 0.74
N ASN A 673 16.53 -2.46 -0.49
CA ASN A 673 15.41 -3.03 -1.25
C ASN A 673 14.92 -4.35 -0.66
N GLY A 674 13.62 -4.60 -0.81
CA GLY A 674 13.01 -5.90 -0.58
C GLY A 674 13.63 -7.00 -1.44
N THR A 675 13.56 -8.24 -0.95
CA THR A 675 14.01 -9.39 -1.74
C THR A 675 13.01 -9.63 -2.88
N GLY A 676 13.49 -9.70 -4.11
CA GLY A 676 12.64 -9.94 -5.29
C GLY A 676 12.25 -8.67 -6.06
N GLU A 677 12.59 -7.49 -5.56
CA GLU A 677 12.36 -6.23 -6.26
C GLU A 677 13.23 -6.13 -7.52
N THR A 678 12.61 -5.77 -8.64
CA THR A 678 13.28 -5.64 -9.95
C THR A 678 13.88 -4.26 -10.16
N ILE A 679 13.49 -3.29 -9.34
CA ILE A 679 13.95 -1.90 -9.38
C ILE A 679 14.70 -1.53 -8.11
N ASP A 680 15.38 -0.39 -8.13
CA ASP A 680 15.92 0.22 -6.93
C ASP A 680 14.85 1.05 -6.20
N VAL A 681 14.02 0.37 -5.41
CA VAL A 681 12.88 0.95 -4.67
C VAL A 681 13.33 2.14 -3.82
N VAL A 682 14.43 1.99 -3.09
CA VAL A 682 14.98 3.04 -2.22
C VAL A 682 15.31 4.29 -3.03
N SER A 683 16.04 4.17 -4.14
CA SER A 683 16.36 5.35 -4.97
C SER A 683 15.17 5.94 -5.74
N SER A 684 14.14 5.12 -5.99
CA SER A 684 12.97 5.48 -6.80
C SER A 684 11.95 6.27 -5.98
N PHE A 685 11.65 5.79 -4.77
CA PHE A 685 10.52 6.29 -3.97
C PHE A 685 10.91 6.97 -2.67
N MET A 686 12.16 6.88 -2.21
CA MET A 686 12.56 7.55 -0.98
C MET A 686 13.35 8.82 -1.28
N SER A 687 12.99 9.92 -0.63
CA SER A 687 13.75 11.17 -0.67
C SER A 687 14.79 11.20 0.45
N LYS A 688 14.33 10.94 1.69
CA LYS A 688 15.20 10.90 2.88
C LYS A 688 14.58 10.13 4.05
N VAL A 689 15.43 9.75 4.99
CA VAL A 689 15.03 9.25 6.32
C VAL A 689 15.75 10.10 7.36
N GLU A 690 15.01 10.88 8.14
CA GLU A 690 15.60 11.85 9.08
C GLU A 690 15.21 11.56 10.53
N PRO A 691 16.16 11.61 11.49
CA PRO A 691 15.83 11.48 12.90
C PRO A 691 14.87 12.58 13.38
N GLN A 692 13.95 12.26 14.28
CA GLN A 692 13.07 13.25 14.90
C GLN A 692 13.40 13.58 16.37
N PRO A 693 14.06 14.71 16.67
CA PRO A 693 14.44 15.11 18.03
C PRO A 693 13.24 15.35 18.95
N THR A 694 12.12 15.79 18.39
CA THR A 694 10.88 16.05 19.15
C THR A 694 10.15 14.76 19.56
N GLY A 695 10.66 13.58 19.18
CA GLY A 695 10.00 12.30 19.40
C GLY A 695 8.76 12.15 18.53
N GLY A 696 7.74 11.46 19.03
CA GLY A 696 6.51 11.17 18.30
C GLY A 696 5.97 9.79 18.63
N LYS A 697 4.98 9.36 17.87
CA LYS A 697 4.37 8.04 17.96
C LYS A 697 4.34 7.44 16.57
N ASP A 698 4.77 6.19 16.46
CA ASP A 698 4.60 5.40 15.24
C ASP A 698 3.11 5.07 15.06
N PRO A 699 2.50 5.43 13.92
CA PRO A 699 1.06 5.22 13.69
C PRO A 699 0.68 3.74 13.65
N VAL A 700 1.62 2.88 13.27
CA VAL A 700 1.42 1.43 13.09
C VAL A 700 1.56 0.69 14.42
N THR A 701 2.72 0.84 15.08
CA THR A 701 2.98 0.07 16.32
C THR A 701 2.48 0.76 17.57
N GLY A 702 2.13 2.03 17.47
CA GLY A 702 1.83 2.90 18.60
C GLY A 702 3.02 3.18 19.53
N SER A 703 4.24 2.78 19.14
CA SER A 703 5.45 2.96 19.94
C SER A 703 5.80 4.44 20.11
N THR A 704 5.97 4.88 21.35
CA THR A 704 6.39 6.25 21.67
C THR A 704 7.90 6.38 21.58
N CYS A 705 8.35 7.36 20.81
CA CYS A 705 9.76 7.64 20.59
C CYS A 705 10.34 8.59 21.65
N VAL A 706 11.61 8.36 22.00
CA VAL A 706 12.36 9.19 22.93
C VAL A 706 12.64 10.56 22.31
N THR A 707 12.47 11.63 23.10
CA THR A 707 12.91 12.97 22.73
C THR A 707 14.38 13.17 23.04
N PHE A 708 15.08 13.93 22.21
CA PHE A 708 16.51 14.20 22.39
C PHE A 708 16.89 15.58 21.85
N PRO A 709 17.96 16.22 22.38
CA PRO A 709 18.35 17.54 21.91
C PRO A 709 18.95 17.47 20.51
N SER A 710 18.67 18.45 19.67
CA SER A 710 19.23 18.55 18.31
C SER A 710 20.76 18.58 18.28
N THR A 711 21.43 18.93 19.39
CA THR A 711 22.89 18.85 19.53
C THR A 711 23.43 17.41 19.46
N GLN A 712 22.59 16.39 19.64
CA GLN A 712 22.96 14.99 19.43
C GLN A 712 22.95 14.59 17.95
N LEU A 713 22.31 15.35 17.08
CA LEU A 713 22.39 15.12 15.64
C LEU A 713 23.81 15.40 15.13
N ALA A 714 24.25 14.61 14.16
CA ALA A 714 25.46 14.85 13.42
C ALA A 714 25.38 14.21 12.03
N ASP A 715 26.08 14.81 11.08
CA ASP A 715 26.48 14.16 9.84
C ASP A 715 27.85 13.52 10.11
N LEU A 716 27.84 12.22 10.43
CA LEU A 716 29.07 11.44 10.69
C LEU A 716 29.27 10.36 9.64
N ARG A 717 28.29 10.18 8.76
CA ARG A 717 28.29 9.18 7.73
C ARG A 717 27.62 9.77 6.50
N ASN A 718 28.25 9.52 5.35
CA ASN A 718 27.58 9.67 4.05
C ASN A 718 26.52 8.56 3.82
N THR A 719 25.87 8.07 4.89
CA THR A 719 24.85 7.04 4.86
C THR A 719 23.49 7.62 5.24
N PRO A 720 22.36 7.10 4.74
CA PRO A 720 22.26 6.00 3.80
C PRO A 720 22.91 6.36 2.47
N LYS A 721 23.91 5.59 2.04
CA LYS A 721 24.41 5.66 0.68
C LYS A 721 23.43 4.84 -0.13
N ALA A 722 22.26 5.42 -0.36
CA ALA A 722 21.22 4.86 -1.21
C ALA A 722 20.22 5.92 -1.72
N LEU A 723 20.23 7.16 -1.20
CA LEU A 723 19.35 8.23 -1.71
C LEU A 723 20.20 9.25 -2.44
N ALA A 724 20.38 9.04 -3.74
CA ALA A 724 21.06 10.01 -4.58
C ALA A 724 20.26 11.32 -4.61
N GLY A 725 20.85 12.42 -4.10
CA GLY A 725 20.26 13.77 -4.18
C GLY A 725 19.61 14.32 -2.91
N ALA A 726 19.63 13.62 -1.77
CA ALA A 726 18.94 14.02 -0.53
C ALA A 726 19.48 15.30 0.17
N GLY A 727 20.60 15.87 -0.29
CA GLY A 727 21.33 16.93 0.45
C GLY A 727 21.98 16.41 1.74
N ASP A 728 22.82 17.24 2.36
CA ASP A 728 23.48 16.93 3.63
C ASP A 728 22.46 17.10 4.78
N ILE A 729 21.95 15.98 5.30
CA ILE A 729 21.07 15.92 6.48
C ILE A 729 21.86 15.27 7.62
N ALA A 730 21.62 15.69 8.86
CA ALA A 730 22.24 15.05 10.02
C ALA A 730 21.51 13.74 10.36
N GLU A 731 21.93 12.64 9.72
CA GLU A 731 21.36 11.30 9.80
C GLU A 731 21.65 10.56 11.11
N THR A 732 22.72 10.96 11.80
CA THR A 732 23.25 10.19 12.93
C THR A 732 22.74 10.78 14.24
N ILE A 733 22.10 9.94 15.06
CA ILE A 733 21.78 10.28 16.45
C ILE A 733 22.94 9.81 17.34
N ARG A 734 23.64 10.75 17.96
CA ARG A 734 24.76 10.44 18.85
C ARG A 734 24.30 10.08 20.26
N GLN A 735 25.04 9.17 20.90
CA GLN A 735 24.90 8.84 22.31
C GLN A 735 23.51 8.28 22.72
N VAL A 736 22.91 7.50 21.82
CA VAL A 736 21.65 6.77 21.99
C VAL A 736 21.77 5.67 23.04
N ASN A 737 20.74 5.54 23.88
CA ASN A 737 20.58 4.40 24.78
C ASN A 737 20.00 3.21 24.01
N PRO A 738 20.58 2.00 24.13
CA PRO A 738 19.95 0.83 23.55
C PRO A 738 18.66 0.46 24.29
N GLY A 739 17.73 -0.16 23.55
CA GLY A 739 16.46 -0.67 24.10
C GLY A 739 15.32 0.34 24.14
N ALA A 740 15.47 1.51 23.51
CA ALA A 740 14.41 2.49 23.32
C ALA A 740 14.02 2.63 21.84
N TYR A 741 12.87 3.25 21.57
CA TYR A 741 12.46 3.62 20.23
C TYR A 741 12.87 5.06 19.91
N TYR A 742 13.40 5.25 18.71
CA TYR A 742 13.68 6.56 18.13
C TYR A 742 12.89 6.69 16.84
N CYS A 743 12.25 7.84 16.65
CA CYS A 743 11.42 8.08 15.48
C CYS A 743 12.29 8.64 14.37
N PHE A 744 12.04 8.14 13.17
CA PHE A 744 12.59 8.66 11.94
C PHE A 744 11.42 9.05 11.04
N ALA A 745 11.44 10.26 10.51
CA ALA A 745 10.51 10.66 9.47
C ALA A 745 10.99 10.04 8.16
N VAL A 746 10.17 9.16 7.59
CA VAL A 746 10.35 8.64 6.24
C VAL A 746 9.68 9.62 5.30
N VAL A 747 10.44 10.15 4.36
CA VAL A 747 9.97 11.14 3.40
C VAL A 747 10.04 10.50 2.01
N PRO A 748 8.88 10.21 1.39
CA PRO A 748 8.83 9.73 0.01
C PRO A 748 9.33 10.78 -0.98
N LYS A 749 9.63 10.33 -2.20
CA LYS A 749 10.03 11.12 -3.35
C LYS A 749 8.93 11.04 -4.39
N GLU A 750 8.65 12.15 -5.08
CA GLU A 750 7.63 12.16 -6.14
C GLU A 750 7.92 11.11 -7.22
N ASN A 751 6.92 10.28 -7.51
CA ASN A 751 7.00 9.25 -8.53
C ASN A 751 6.95 9.86 -9.93
N THR A 752 8.13 10.01 -10.54
CA THR A 752 8.31 10.46 -11.92
C THR A 752 8.76 9.33 -12.86
N THR A 753 9.02 8.14 -12.31
CA THR A 753 9.75 7.07 -12.98
C THR A 753 8.89 5.85 -13.25
N ILE A 754 8.08 5.44 -12.28
CA ILE A 754 7.26 4.23 -12.37
C ILE A 754 5.88 4.65 -12.83
N LYS A 755 5.58 4.38 -14.10
CA LYS A 755 4.25 4.59 -14.65
C LYS A 755 3.26 3.59 -14.06
N PRO A 756 2.01 4.01 -13.85
CA PRO A 756 0.92 3.14 -13.43
C PRO A 756 0.59 2.10 -14.50
N LEU A 757 -0.06 1.02 -14.06
CA LEU A 757 -0.66 -0.02 -14.91
C LEU A 757 -2.17 -0.04 -14.66
N SER A 758 -2.91 -0.93 -15.34
CA SER A 758 -4.33 -1.16 -15.06
C SER A 758 -4.61 -1.85 -13.72
N THR A 759 -3.56 -2.19 -12.95
CA THR A 759 -3.69 -2.75 -11.61
C THR A 759 -2.68 -2.08 -10.68
N PRO A 760 -3.00 -1.92 -9.37
CA PRO A 760 -2.10 -1.29 -8.42
C PRO A 760 -0.79 -2.07 -8.28
N GLN A 761 0.32 -1.33 -8.15
CA GLN A 761 1.66 -1.91 -8.00
C GLN A 761 2.23 -1.63 -6.62
N THR A 762 2.65 -2.67 -5.90
CA THR A 762 3.29 -2.52 -4.58
C THR A 762 4.78 -2.81 -4.61
N PHE A 763 5.59 -1.89 -4.10
CA PHE A 763 7.05 -2.00 -3.97
C PHE A 763 7.48 -1.97 -2.51
N ARG A 764 8.55 -2.71 -2.18
CA ARG A 764 8.96 -2.92 -0.78
C ARG A 764 10.39 -2.44 -0.51
N ALA A 765 10.54 -1.65 0.54
CA ALA A 765 11.82 -1.27 1.12
C ALA A 765 11.90 -1.66 2.60
N TRP A 766 13.12 -1.78 3.12
CA TRP A 766 13.38 -2.14 4.51
C TRP A 766 14.33 -1.14 5.15
N LEU A 767 14.05 -0.78 6.40
CA LEU A 767 14.86 0.12 7.22
C LEU A 767 15.53 -0.65 8.35
N LYS A 768 16.86 -0.53 8.44
CA LYS A 768 17.72 -1.16 9.45
C LYS A 768 18.43 -0.10 10.29
N VAL A 769 18.41 -0.24 11.61
CA VAL A 769 19.19 0.62 12.52
C VAL A 769 20.58 0.05 12.71
N LEU A 770 21.61 0.87 12.54
CA LEU A 770 23.01 0.47 12.68
C LEU A 770 23.70 1.30 13.76
N ALA A 771 24.32 0.62 14.73
CA ALA A 771 25.20 1.23 15.71
C ALA A 771 26.66 1.29 15.21
N VAL A 772 27.30 2.44 15.38
CA VAL A 772 28.71 2.64 15.02
C VAL A 772 29.64 2.14 16.11
N LYS A 773 30.65 1.35 15.72
CA LYS A 773 31.73 0.93 16.61
C LYS A 773 32.82 2.02 16.69
N PRO A 774 33.45 2.24 17.88
CA PRO A 774 34.51 3.22 18.06
C PRO A 774 35.71 3.16 17.08
N ALA A 775 36.18 1.97 16.65
CA ALA A 775 37.22 1.87 15.61
C ALA A 775 36.70 1.65 14.19
N GLY A 776 35.42 1.93 13.94
CA GLY A 776 34.78 1.70 12.64
C GLY A 776 34.13 0.33 12.51
N GLY A 777 33.25 0.22 11.51
CA GLY A 777 32.29 -0.87 11.37
C GLY A 777 30.97 -0.60 12.11
N THR A 778 29.99 -1.46 11.86
CA THR A 778 28.63 -1.34 12.41
C THR A 778 28.08 -2.69 12.86
N PHE A 779 26.99 -2.64 13.61
CA PHE A 779 26.14 -3.81 13.88
C PHE A 779 24.68 -3.36 13.99
N ALA A 780 23.77 -4.29 13.68
CA ALA A 780 22.33 -4.01 13.67
C ALA A 780 21.75 -3.91 15.09
N LEU A 781 20.85 -2.95 15.26
CA LEU A 781 19.99 -2.79 16.41
C LEU A 781 18.53 -2.97 15.98
N GLY A 782 17.72 -3.53 16.87
CA GLY A 782 16.30 -3.70 16.63
C GLY A 782 15.98 -4.58 15.42
N THR A 783 14.70 -4.81 15.23
CA THR A 783 14.21 -5.49 14.03
C THR A 783 14.09 -4.49 12.89
N ASP A 784 14.45 -4.94 11.69
CA ASP A 784 14.21 -4.16 10.48
C ASP A 784 12.70 -3.93 10.30
N ARG A 785 12.33 -2.80 9.71
CA ARG A 785 10.93 -2.42 9.46
C ARG A 785 10.69 -2.27 7.96
N GLU A 786 9.58 -2.84 7.50
CA GLU A 786 9.11 -2.74 6.11
C GLU A 786 8.46 -1.37 5.85
N VAL A 787 8.66 -0.84 4.66
CA VAL A 787 8.01 0.35 4.10
C VAL A 787 7.49 -0.02 2.72
N LEU A 788 6.20 0.19 2.49
CA LEU A 788 5.50 -0.13 1.25
C LEU A 788 5.26 1.16 0.45
N PHE A 789 5.39 1.07 -0.86
CA PHE A 789 5.05 2.13 -1.80
C PHE A 789 4.05 1.57 -2.78
N ILE A 790 2.87 2.17 -2.85
CA ILE A 790 1.77 1.73 -3.71
C ILE A 790 1.66 2.77 -4.83
N VAL A 791 1.89 2.34 -6.07
CA VAL A 791 1.57 3.15 -7.25
C VAL A 791 0.12 2.79 -7.62
N PRO A 792 -0.82 3.75 -7.53
CA PRO A 792 -2.20 3.54 -7.95
C PRO A 792 -2.29 3.11 -9.43
N PRO A 793 -3.37 2.45 -9.85
CA PRO A 793 -3.58 2.15 -11.25
C PRO A 793 -3.84 3.43 -12.08
N VAL A 794 -3.94 3.26 -13.40
CA VAL A 794 -4.57 4.24 -14.28
C VAL A 794 -5.87 3.61 -14.77
N LEU A 795 -6.95 4.29 -14.42
CA LEU A 795 -8.33 4.08 -14.82
C LEU A 795 -8.61 5.23 -15.80
N ASN A 796 -9.08 4.89 -16.98
CA ASN A 796 -8.70 5.58 -18.20
C ASN A 796 -9.80 5.56 -19.23
#